data_AF-A0A6P4B181-F1
#
_entry.id   AF-A0A6P4B181-F1
#
_cell.length_a   1.000
_cell.length_b   1.000
_cell.length_c   1.000
_cell.angle_alpha   90.00
_cell.angle_beta   90.00
_cell.angle_gamma   90.00
#
_symmetry.space_group_name_H-M   'P 1'
#
loop_
_entity.id
_entity.type
_entity.pdbx_description
1 polymer ?
#
loop_
_entity_poly.entity_id
_entity_poly.type
_entity_poly.pdbx_seq_one_letter_code
_entity_poly.pdbx_strand_id
1 'polypeptide(L)'
;MNDCSSTMKPINSRSISVQIQTLHQRLLHALNLGTRYFDEKTNTWKWQCANIEVQKNVLRSINAFLDSISGDARATRHTIVKESVSDVLGALLCILEGKSGPLLSMASNVAVKLVSILPNSLLQSRIVELVCCLSSLISSHQVEVAIDCANALNLVVSNLSATSERTVMEALKDTAIASHIVGNIKDFAGGAKKIEYFEQMGSLLSTILWRWPQSRFPVSSDVKLMKALADMHMVTDSSVKLVLLKMYTSLALCDFVAKKLIEDGVFVEMVVQAMEKSNPQVVRIEGFKLARCLLRCQENFIRMRNLCGDALVNAIICGMRETGLSSKKGGINHGSLLLEACQLGLITRWDGDHHIRFWEHGIDRVLLNLVLENIQDKSSEHVLSLEEQISTANKSLKSNYHLGLRSYLWDILGCLMIHCGENFNPYTYGSELHINTLITCACLTFVDTIQKWCRICQNDVDDNFQSEPVSRAVLMMIYSPCNHISSHARLVLSDRMKVIGIPSLKSLIHTLDYTSSLASYGSSDKLQLVINLIGLNSLSSLPEYQKCIIESKAMKAVVLIVKRCLSNDIHMERPSMAPHLLTSFHERSCCCIDKEDWEGSNVLLFYGLWALSSFVHQCSLLQDHTQKFTTAVTYIKAQLLNKLHETCSSTCLSPGVRWYASYILSYFGCYGFPNELAKWIGKSLNQEEYADLRLIVANGASVNVNGVILAVRCPSLLPCEILTSSKNCEEGTDKYGETMREVRLSAHVDYEALVLLLEYVYLGCLQAEEDMVKKLKILAKRCNLQPFLQLLYRQCPEWGTPFPCLNLTSALNSVGSCFSYGMSYWKLKQMNLLGGHAIFVLTRCHIRMFTKLYCSLAVNIYKVYSDQECKRVIHKSSRLLLAGKH
;
A
#
# COMPACT_ATOMS: atom_id res chain seq x y z
N MET A 1 57.65 -57.03 -18.11
CA MET A 1 57.74 -55.87 -19.03
C MET A 1 56.68 -54.86 -18.60
N ASN A 2 57.12 -53.63 -18.43
CA ASN A 2 56.41 -52.48 -17.88
C ASN A 2 55.08 -52.19 -18.59
N ASP A 3 54.06 -51.70 -17.88
CA ASP A 3 53.74 -50.26 -17.98
C ASP A 3 52.71 -49.73 -16.96
N CYS A 4 53.11 -48.58 -16.41
CA CYS A 4 52.42 -47.48 -15.73
C CYS A 4 50.93 -47.57 -15.35
N SER A 5 50.67 -47.57 -14.05
CA SER A 5 49.62 -46.72 -13.45
C SER A 5 50.09 -46.15 -12.10
N SER A 6 50.61 -44.92 -12.13
CA SER A 6 50.93 -44.17 -10.90
C SER A 6 49.66 -43.53 -10.36
N THR A 7 49.30 -43.99 -9.17
CA THR A 7 48.33 -43.42 -8.24
C THR A 7 48.63 -41.96 -7.93
N MET A 8 47.70 -41.05 -8.25
CA MET A 8 47.58 -39.75 -7.59
C MET A 8 46.29 -39.77 -6.76
N LYS A 9 46.47 -40.07 -5.47
CA LYS A 9 45.45 -39.92 -4.43
C LYS A 9 44.95 -38.47 -4.41
N PRO A 10 43.66 -38.22 -4.14
CA PRO A 10 43.13 -36.87 -4.04
C PRO A 10 43.77 -36.12 -2.87
N ILE A 11 44.25 -34.91 -3.15
CA ILE A 11 44.88 -34.00 -2.20
C ILE A 11 43.88 -33.64 -1.09
N ASN A 12 44.31 -33.87 0.16
CA ASN A 12 43.63 -33.53 1.40
C ASN A 12 43.09 -32.08 1.43
N SER A 13 41.78 -31.94 1.56
CA SER A 13 41.10 -30.69 1.89
C SER A 13 40.89 -30.56 3.41
N ARG A 14 41.95 -30.30 4.20
CA ARG A 14 41.82 -30.19 5.68
C ARG A 14 42.88 -29.40 6.47
N SER A 15 43.80 -28.64 5.86
CA SER A 15 44.83 -27.93 6.65
C SER A 15 44.40 -26.51 7.01
N ILE A 16 44.17 -26.26 8.31
CA ILE A 16 44.17 -24.91 8.88
C ILE A 16 45.55 -24.29 8.63
N SER A 17 45.60 -22.97 8.38
CA SER A 17 46.85 -22.23 8.41
C SER A 17 47.57 -22.42 9.76
N VAL A 18 48.86 -22.80 9.73
CA VAL A 18 49.73 -22.92 10.92
C VAL A 18 49.70 -21.65 11.79
N GLN A 19 49.47 -20.50 11.15
CA GLN A 19 49.33 -19.21 11.80
C GLN A 19 48.10 -19.15 12.73
N ILE A 20 46.94 -19.68 12.32
CA ILE A 20 45.72 -19.68 13.13
C ILE A 20 45.91 -20.55 14.38
N GLN A 21 46.54 -21.72 14.24
CA GLN A 21 46.83 -22.60 15.38
C GLN A 21 47.79 -21.94 16.38
N THR A 22 48.82 -21.27 15.89
CA THR A 22 49.80 -20.56 16.73
C THR A 22 49.15 -19.41 17.49
N LEU A 23 48.31 -18.62 16.81
CA LEU A 23 47.61 -17.49 17.43
C LEU A 23 46.51 -17.96 18.40
N HIS A 24 45.86 -19.08 18.12
CA HIS A 24 44.93 -19.72 19.06
C HIS A 24 45.63 -20.16 20.35
N GLN A 25 46.82 -20.78 20.28
CA GLN A 25 47.57 -21.15 21.47
C GLN A 25 48.00 -19.94 22.30
N ARG A 26 48.41 -18.85 21.65
CA ARG A 26 48.73 -17.58 22.34
C ARG A 26 47.51 -16.98 23.03
N LEU A 27 46.35 -17.02 22.37
CA LEU A 27 45.08 -16.59 22.95
C LEU A 27 44.72 -17.41 24.20
N LEU A 28 44.81 -18.74 24.13
CA LEU A 28 44.55 -19.62 25.28
C LEU A 28 45.51 -19.33 26.44
N HIS A 29 46.81 -19.15 26.15
CA HIS A 29 47.79 -18.81 27.17
C HIS A 29 47.46 -17.48 27.85
N ALA A 30 47.09 -16.44 27.09
CA ALA A 30 46.69 -15.16 27.64
C ALA A 30 45.42 -15.26 28.49
N LEU A 31 44.40 -16.01 28.04
CA LEU A 31 43.16 -16.22 28.78
C LEU A 31 43.38 -16.97 30.10
N ASN A 32 44.33 -17.92 30.13
CA ASN A 32 44.67 -18.70 31.33
C ASN A 32 45.41 -17.87 32.40
N LEU A 33 45.85 -16.65 32.10
CA LEU A 33 46.38 -15.72 33.10
C LEU A 33 45.27 -15.08 33.96
N GLY A 34 44.00 -15.19 33.55
CA GLY A 34 42.84 -14.76 34.34
C GLY A 34 42.15 -15.92 35.06
N THR A 35 41.26 -15.59 35.99
CA THR A 35 40.50 -16.56 36.77
C THR A 35 39.15 -16.81 36.11
N ARG A 36 38.74 -18.09 35.97
CA ARG A 36 37.41 -18.48 35.51
C ARG A 36 36.57 -18.94 36.70
N TYR A 37 35.33 -18.45 36.80
CA TYR A 37 34.37 -18.92 37.79
C TYR A 37 33.01 -19.17 37.12
N PHE A 38 32.21 -20.07 37.68
CA PHE A 38 30.86 -20.33 37.19
C PHE A 38 29.87 -19.43 37.94
N ASP A 39 29.14 -18.58 37.20
CA ASP A 39 28.08 -17.76 37.77
C ASP A 39 26.77 -18.55 37.77
N GLU A 40 26.33 -19.00 38.94
CA GLU A 40 25.09 -19.77 39.10
C GLU A 40 23.83 -18.97 38.74
N LYS A 41 23.86 -17.63 38.82
CA LYS A 41 22.70 -16.79 38.49
C LYS A 41 22.47 -16.69 36.99
N THR A 42 23.54 -16.60 36.22
CA THR A 42 23.47 -16.53 34.75
C THR A 42 23.70 -17.88 34.10
N ASN A 43 24.09 -18.91 34.87
CA ASN A 43 24.43 -20.26 34.43
C ASN A 43 25.56 -20.26 33.37
N THR A 44 26.57 -19.39 33.56
CA THR A 44 27.66 -19.17 32.59
C THR A 44 29.03 -19.03 33.26
N TRP A 45 30.08 -19.50 32.58
CA TRP A 45 31.47 -19.26 33.00
C TRP A 45 31.88 -17.81 32.78
N LYS A 46 32.27 -17.08 33.81
CA LYS A 46 32.80 -15.73 33.70
C LYS A 46 34.32 -15.74 33.83
N TRP A 47 34.98 -14.90 33.05
CA TRP A 47 36.41 -14.65 33.13
C TRP A 47 36.62 -13.35 33.91
N GLN A 48 37.61 -13.30 34.80
CA GLN A 48 37.95 -12.08 35.55
C GLN A 48 39.46 -11.96 35.77
N CYS A 49 39.97 -10.73 35.77
CA CYS A 49 41.34 -10.42 36.16
C CYS A 49 41.41 -8.96 36.61
N ALA A 50 42.01 -8.67 37.77
CA ALA A 50 42.18 -7.29 38.23
C ALA A 50 43.40 -6.59 37.60
N ASN A 51 44.32 -7.33 36.99
CA ASN A 51 45.56 -6.79 36.43
C ASN A 51 45.33 -6.20 35.03
N ILE A 52 45.50 -4.88 34.92
CA ILE A 52 45.31 -4.11 33.68
C ILE A 52 46.22 -4.59 32.55
N GLU A 53 47.48 -4.95 32.83
CA GLU A 53 48.41 -5.41 31.78
C GLU A 53 48.04 -6.81 31.28
N VAL A 54 47.52 -7.68 32.15
CA VAL A 54 46.98 -8.97 31.73
C VAL A 54 45.74 -8.78 30.85
N GLN A 55 44.82 -7.88 31.24
CA GLN A 55 43.66 -7.54 30.41
C GLN A 55 44.06 -6.97 29.04
N LYS A 56 45.04 -6.06 28.98
CA LYS A 56 45.60 -5.56 27.70
C LYS A 56 46.19 -6.69 26.86
N ASN A 57 46.94 -7.61 27.48
CA ASN A 57 47.53 -8.74 26.77
C ASN A 57 46.46 -9.68 26.20
N VAL A 58 45.37 -9.92 26.94
CA VAL A 58 44.21 -10.69 26.47
C VAL A 58 43.57 -10.00 25.27
N LEU A 59 43.26 -8.69 25.35
CA LEU A 59 42.68 -7.94 24.23
C LEU A 59 43.57 -7.95 22.97
N ARG A 60 44.88 -7.77 23.12
CA ARG A 60 45.83 -7.87 22.00
C ARG A 60 45.86 -9.27 21.38
N SER A 61 45.77 -10.30 22.22
CA SER A 61 45.75 -11.70 21.77
C SER A 61 44.45 -12.04 21.04
N ILE A 62 43.31 -11.54 21.52
CA ILE A 62 42.01 -11.65 20.83
C ILE A 62 42.11 -10.93 19.48
N ASN A 63 42.59 -9.69 19.45
CA ASN A 63 42.70 -8.89 18.24
C ASN A 63 43.54 -9.60 17.15
N ALA A 64 44.72 -10.11 17.53
CA ALA A 64 45.60 -10.84 16.62
C ALA A 64 44.98 -12.16 16.12
N PHE A 65 44.24 -12.86 16.99
CA PHE A 65 43.50 -14.05 16.59
C PHE A 65 42.40 -13.71 15.56
N LEU A 66 41.65 -12.64 15.78
CA LEU A 66 40.63 -12.14 14.85
C LEU A 66 41.23 -11.74 13.49
N ASP A 67 42.40 -11.09 13.47
CA ASP A 67 43.12 -10.78 12.22
C ASP A 67 43.42 -12.03 11.40
N SER A 68 43.78 -13.13 12.06
CA SER A 68 44.12 -14.38 11.38
C SER A 68 42.94 -15.07 10.70
N ILE A 69 41.70 -14.76 11.12
CA ILE A 69 40.49 -15.37 10.58
C ILE A 69 39.72 -14.42 9.64
N SER A 70 40.00 -13.11 9.65
CA SER A 70 39.27 -12.09 8.88
C SER A 70 39.29 -12.28 7.36
N GLY A 71 40.27 -13.01 6.82
CA GLY A 71 40.43 -13.24 5.37
C GLY A 71 39.93 -14.59 4.85
N ASP A 72 39.54 -15.52 5.74
CA ASP A 72 39.12 -16.88 5.35
C ASP A 72 37.71 -17.18 5.88
N ALA A 73 36.71 -17.07 5.00
CA ALA A 73 35.31 -17.37 5.32
C ALA A 73 35.08 -18.83 5.79
N ARG A 74 36.02 -19.75 5.53
CA ARG A 74 35.95 -21.14 6.03
C ARG A 74 36.50 -21.27 7.46
N ALA A 75 37.33 -20.33 7.91
CA ALA A 75 37.92 -20.35 9.25
C ALA A 75 36.85 -20.26 10.35
N THR A 76 35.79 -19.48 10.14
CA THR A 76 34.66 -19.36 11.11
C THR A 76 33.87 -20.66 11.27
N ARG A 77 33.97 -21.59 10.31
CA ARG A 77 33.35 -22.93 10.41
C ARG A 77 34.22 -23.92 11.16
N HIS A 78 35.49 -23.59 11.39
CA HIS A 78 36.45 -24.47 12.02
C HIS A 78 36.16 -24.65 13.51
N THR A 79 36.30 -25.88 14.02
CA THR A 79 36.00 -26.25 15.41
C THR A 79 36.77 -25.40 16.42
N ILE A 80 38.08 -25.19 16.19
CA ILE A 80 38.93 -24.31 17.02
C ILE A 80 38.29 -22.94 17.23
N VAL A 81 37.86 -22.27 16.15
CA VAL A 81 37.26 -20.93 16.25
C VAL A 81 35.96 -20.99 17.06
N LYS A 82 35.09 -21.97 16.77
CA LYS A 82 33.81 -22.15 17.47
C LYS A 82 33.98 -22.37 18.97
N GLU A 83 34.96 -23.20 19.37
CA GLU A 83 35.25 -23.49 20.77
C GLU A 83 35.83 -22.27 21.50
N SER A 84 36.64 -21.44 20.82
CA SER A 84 37.19 -20.23 21.42
C SER A 84 36.18 -19.10 21.63
N VAL A 85 35.09 -19.03 20.85
CA VAL A 85 34.16 -17.87 20.86
C VAL A 85 33.61 -17.58 22.26
N SER A 86 33.20 -18.62 23.00
CA SER A 86 32.62 -18.46 24.33
C SER A 86 33.62 -17.84 25.32
N ASP A 87 34.89 -18.28 25.27
CA ASP A 87 35.95 -17.77 26.14
C ASP A 87 36.35 -16.34 25.76
N VAL A 88 36.45 -16.06 24.46
CA VAL A 88 36.72 -14.71 23.93
C VAL A 88 35.63 -13.74 24.37
N LEU A 89 34.36 -14.11 24.19
CA LEU A 89 33.22 -13.29 24.62
C LEU A 89 33.22 -13.10 26.14
N GLY A 90 33.43 -14.17 26.92
CA GLY A 90 33.45 -14.09 28.38
C GLY A 90 34.52 -13.12 28.90
N ALA A 91 35.73 -13.16 28.33
CA ALA A 91 36.79 -12.22 28.68
C ALA A 91 36.49 -10.79 28.22
N LEU A 92 36.00 -10.62 26.98
CA LEU A 92 35.67 -9.31 26.43
C LEU A 92 34.58 -8.60 27.24
N LEU A 93 33.51 -9.32 27.60
CA LEU A 93 32.40 -8.78 28.40
C LEU A 93 32.88 -8.31 29.76
N CYS A 94 33.68 -9.09 30.47
CA CYS A 94 34.23 -8.69 31.76
C CYS A 94 35.09 -7.42 31.67
N ILE A 95 35.89 -7.29 30.61
CA ILE A 95 36.73 -6.09 30.42
C ILE A 95 35.86 -4.87 30.07
N LEU A 96 34.80 -5.05 29.27
CA LEU A 96 33.83 -4.00 28.94
C LEU A 96 33.01 -3.53 30.16
N GLU A 97 32.74 -4.41 31.12
CA GLU A 97 32.10 -4.05 32.40
C GLU A 97 33.05 -3.26 33.34
N GLY A 98 34.34 -3.20 33.02
CA GLY A 98 35.34 -2.46 33.77
C GLY A 98 35.22 -0.94 33.65
N LYS A 99 35.89 -0.20 34.57
CA LYS A 99 35.84 1.29 34.60
C LYS A 99 37.06 1.99 33.98
N SER A 100 38.04 1.25 33.47
CA SER A 100 39.31 1.83 33.01
C SER A 100 39.20 2.34 31.58
N GLY A 101 39.36 3.65 31.37
CA GLY A 101 39.25 4.31 30.07
C GLY A 101 40.08 3.69 28.94
N PRO A 102 41.41 3.60 29.06
CA PRO A 102 42.26 3.04 28.01
C PRO A 102 41.95 1.57 27.68
N LEU A 103 41.46 0.80 28.66
CA LEU A 103 41.02 -0.57 28.46
C LEU A 103 39.68 -0.63 27.72
N LEU A 104 38.75 0.28 28.04
CA LEU A 104 37.45 0.36 27.39
C LEU A 104 37.59 0.69 25.90
N SER A 105 38.46 1.65 25.52
CA SER A 105 38.74 1.97 24.11
C SER A 105 39.30 0.76 23.35
N MET A 106 40.25 0.03 23.93
CA MET A 106 40.79 -1.18 23.32
C MET A 106 39.73 -2.30 23.23
N ALA A 107 38.91 -2.46 24.26
CA ALA A 107 37.87 -3.49 24.30
C ALA A 107 36.72 -3.19 23.32
N SER A 108 36.27 -1.93 23.22
CA SER A 108 35.22 -1.52 22.27
C SER A 108 35.68 -1.74 20.83
N ASN A 109 36.94 -1.41 20.52
CA ASN A 109 37.52 -1.66 19.21
C ASN A 109 37.58 -3.17 18.87
N VAL A 110 38.02 -4.00 19.82
CA VAL A 110 37.99 -5.47 19.68
C VAL A 110 36.56 -5.99 19.50
N ALA A 111 35.58 -5.39 20.19
CA ALA A 111 34.17 -5.76 20.03
C ALA A 111 33.66 -5.50 18.61
N VAL A 112 33.95 -4.33 18.02
CA VAL A 112 33.63 -4.02 16.61
C VAL A 112 34.19 -5.08 15.68
N LYS A 113 35.47 -5.42 15.86
CA LYS A 113 36.15 -6.41 15.02
C LYS A 113 35.55 -7.82 15.19
N LEU A 114 35.26 -8.22 16.42
CA LEU A 114 34.64 -9.50 16.74
C LEU A 114 33.31 -9.67 15.99
N VAL A 115 32.43 -8.68 16.08
CA VAL A 115 31.08 -8.75 15.48
C VAL A 115 31.09 -8.56 13.96
N SER A 116 32.13 -7.92 13.41
CA SER A 116 32.32 -7.81 11.95
C SER A 116 32.77 -9.13 11.30
N ILE A 117 33.47 -9.98 12.04
CA ILE A 117 34.07 -11.22 11.53
C ILE A 117 33.20 -12.45 11.84
N LEU A 118 32.66 -12.53 13.06
CA LEU A 118 31.89 -13.68 13.51
C LEU A 118 30.40 -13.50 13.21
N PRO A 119 29.72 -14.49 12.62
CA PRO A 119 28.28 -14.44 12.43
C PRO A 119 27.55 -14.46 13.78
N ASN A 120 26.43 -13.75 13.88
CA ASN A 120 25.60 -13.67 15.09
C ASN A 120 25.18 -15.03 15.65
N SER A 121 25.09 -16.06 14.81
CA SER A 121 24.79 -17.44 15.26
C SER A 121 25.85 -18.01 16.21
N LEU A 122 27.12 -17.61 16.08
CA LEU A 122 28.18 -18.00 17.01
C LEU A 122 28.16 -17.17 18.30
N LEU A 123 27.59 -15.97 18.26
CA LEU A 123 27.48 -15.06 19.41
C LEU A 123 26.20 -15.33 20.24
N GLN A 124 25.30 -16.17 19.74
CA GLN A 124 23.93 -16.35 20.24
C GLN A 124 23.85 -16.64 21.75
N SER A 125 24.83 -17.34 22.34
CA SER A 125 24.81 -17.68 23.77
C SER A 125 24.98 -16.48 24.69
N ARG A 126 25.62 -15.39 24.22
CA ARG A 126 25.89 -14.18 25.03
C ARG A 126 25.55 -12.88 24.31
N ILE A 127 24.77 -12.94 23.23
CA ILE A 127 24.44 -11.76 22.42
C ILE A 127 23.68 -10.70 23.23
N VAL A 128 22.83 -11.13 24.17
CA VAL A 128 22.09 -10.22 25.07
C VAL A 128 23.03 -9.53 26.05
N GLU A 129 23.96 -10.26 26.68
CA GLU A 129 24.98 -9.69 27.58
C GLU A 129 25.83 -8.65 26.84
N LEU A 130 26.26 -8.99 25.62
CA LEU A 130 27.03 -8.09 24.77
C LEU A 130 26.25 -6.82 24.42
N VAL A 131 24.98 -6.96 24.03
CA VAL A 131 24.12 -5.82 23.72
C VAL A 131 23.93 -4.92 24.96
N CYS A 132 23.67 -5.49 26.14
CA CYS A 132 23.53 -4.73 27.37
C CYS A 132 24.81 -3.96 27.72
N CYS A 133 25.98 -4.60 27.63
CA CYS A 133 27.28 -3.98 27.91
C CYS A 133 27.59 -2.84 26.93
N LEU A 134 27.42 -3.07 25.63
CA LEU A 134 27.68 -2.03 24.63
C LEU A 134 26.68 -0.88 24.74
N SER A 135 25.43 -1.18 25.08
CA SER A 135 24.36 -0.17 25.22
C SER A 135 24.64 0.79 26.38
N SER A 136 25.10 0.27 27.52
CA SER A 136 25.44 1.11 28.68
C SER A 136 26.65 2.03 28.40
N LEU A 137 27.57 1.60 27.54
CA LEU A 137 28.77 2.36 27.17
C LEU A 137 28.54 3.44 26.09
N ILE A 138 27.36 3.51 25.46
CA ILE A 138 27.01 4.58 24.49
C ILE A 138 27.03 5.98 25.14
N SER A 139 26.74 6.07 26.43
CA SER A 139 26.77 7.34 27.19
C SER A 139 28.15 7.64 27.80
N SER A 140 29.21 6.94 27.37
CA SER A 140 30.57 7.19 27.85
C SER A 140 31.03 8.62 27.52
N HIS A 141 31.75 9.25 28.46
CA HIS A 141 32.41 10.53 28.23
C HIS A 141 33.54 10.45 27.19
N GLN A 142 34.07 9.24 26.93
CA GLN A 142 35.08 9.02 25.91
C GLN A 142 34.41 8.78 24.56
N VAL A 143 34.55 9.77 23.67
CA VAL A 143 33.94 9.78 22.33
C VAL A 143 34.29 8.52 21.53
N GLU A 144 35.55 8.07 21.58
CA GLU A 144 36.00 6.86 20.86
C GLU A 144 35.28 5.59 21.32
N VAL A 145 35.12 5.41 22.64
CA VAL A 145 34.38 4.27 23.21
C VAL A 145 32.93 4.29 22.75
N ALA A 146 32.28 5.45 22.80
CA ALA A 146 30.89 5.59 22.37
C ALA A 146 30.71 5.31 20.86
N ILE A 147 31.64 5.76 20.01
CA ILE A 147 31.66 5.49 18.57
C ILE A 147 31.79 3.99 18.29
N ASP A 148 32.79 3.34 18.89
CA ASP A 148 33.02 1.92 18.71
C ASP A 148 31.85 1.07 19.22
N CYS A 149 31.30 1.39 20.40
CA CYS A 149 30.13 0.71 20.93
C CYS A 149 28.90 0.87 20.04
N ALA A 150 28.67 2.08 19.50
CA ALA A 150 27.57 2.32 18.58
C ALA A 150 27.73 1.53 17.27
N ASN A 151 28.94 1.48 16.71
CA ASN A 151 29.26 0.71 15.52
C ASN A 151 29.07 -0.80 15.74
N ALA A 152 29.64 -1.34 16.84
CA ALA A 152 29.49 -2.74 17.20
C ALA A 152 28.02 -3.13 17.39
N LEU A 153 27.24 -2.31 18.10
CA LEU A 153 25.80 -2.53 18.25
C LEU A 153 25.07 -2.48 16.92
N ASN A 154 25.39 -1.52 16.06
CA ASN A 154 24.74 -1.40 14.76
C ASN A 154 24.96 -2.66 13.91
N LEU A 155 26.18 -3.22 13.93
CA LEU A 155 26.52 -4.47 13.24
C LEU A 155 25.76 -5.67 13.83
N VAL A 156 25.67 -5.77 15.16
CA VAL A 156 24.92 -6.83 15.84
C VAL A 156 23.43 -6.76 15.50
N VAL A 157 22.82 -5.59 15.67
CA VAL A 157 21.38 -5.37 15.48
C VAL A 157 20.98 -5.53 14.01
N SER A 158 21.83 -5.09 13.08
CA SER A 158 21.58 -5.22 11.63
C SER A 158 21.48 -6.68 11.18
N ASN A 159 22.17 -7.61 11.85
CA ASN A 159 22.29 -9.01 11.44
C ASN A 159 21.51 -10.00 12.35
N LEU A 160 20.52 -9.53 13.11
CA LEU A 160 19.73 -10.39 13.99
C LEU A 160 18.85 -11.37 13.20
N SER A 161 18.75 -12.60 13.72
CA SER A 161 17.77 -13.58 13.27
C SER A 161 16.39 -13.27 13.87
N ALA A 162 15.32 -13.75 13.24
CA ALA A 162 13.96 -13.58 13.76
C ALA A 162 13.78 -14.13 15.19
N THR A 163 14.56 -15.16 15.56
CA THR A 163 14.54 -15.79 16.89
C THR A 163 15.20 -14.95 17.98
N SER A 164 16.26 -14.22 17.66
CA SER A 164 16.99 -13.36 18.63
C SER A 164 16.49 -11.92 18.64
N GLU A 165 15.76 -11.49 17.60
CA GLU A 165 15.29 -10.12 17.47
C GLU A 165 14.45 -9.69 18.68
N ARG A 166 13.49 -10.51 19.13
CA ARG A 166 12.62 -10.16 20.27
C ARG A 166 13.41 -9.93 21.56
N THR A 167 14.30 -10.84 21.92
CA THR A 167 15.06 -10.77 23.18
C THR A 167 16.07 -9.63 23.18
N VAL A 168 16.73 -9.38 22.03
CA VAL A 168 17.66 -8.26 21.89
C VAL A 168 16.92 -6.92 21.93
N MET A 169 15.74 -6.80 21.32
CA MET A 169 14.94 -5.56 21.40
C MET A 169 14.48 -5.26 22.82
N GLU A 170 14.16 -6.28 23.62
CA GLU A 170 13.78 -6.11 25.03
C GLU A 170 14.97 -5.62 25.87
N ALA A 171 16.17 -6.18 25.66
CA ALA A 171 17.40 -5.70 26.29
C ALA A 171 17.76 -4.24 25.93
N LEU A 172 17.58 -3.86 24.66
CA LEU A 172 17.76 -2.49 24.19
C LEU A 172 16.76 -1.52 24.84
N LYS A 173 15.53 -1.98 25.09
CA LYS A 173 14.50 -1.22 25.80
C LYS A 173 14.88 -1.00 27.27
N ASP A 174 15.31 -2.05 27.96
CA ASP A 174 15.67 -2.00 29.38
C ASP A 174 16.87 -1.08 29.64
N THR A 175 17.78 -0.98 28.68
CA THR A 175 18.92 -0.06 28.73
C THR A 175 18.59 1.37 28.30
N ALA A 176 17.32 1.68 27.98
CA ALA A 176 16.87 3.00 27.52
C ALA A 176 17.68 3.57 26.34
N ILE A 177 18.23 2.69 25.48
CA ILE A 177 19.24 3.05 24.49
C ILE A 177 18.79 4.17 23.54
N ALA A 178 17.52 4.17 23.13
CA ALA A 178 16.99 5.16 22.20
C ALA A 178 17.08 6.58 22.81
N SER A 179 16.76 6.73 24.09
CA SER A 179 16.87 8.00 24.80
C SER A 179 18.33 8.47 24.91
N HIS A 180 19.26 7.55 25.18
CA HIS A 180 20.69 7.86 25.23
C HIS A 180 21.23 8.31 23.88
N ILE A 181 20.90 7.61 22.79
CA ILE A 181 21.33 7.98 21.43
C ILE A 181 20.72 9.33 21.02
N VAL A 182 19.43 9.57 21.33
CA VAL A 182 18.77 10.86 21.07
C VAL A 182 19.45 12.00 21.83
N GLY A 183 19.83 11.79 23.09
CA GLY A 183 20.63 12.75 23.87
C GLY A 183 21.97 13.04 23.19
N ASN A 184 22.69 11.99 22.80
CA ASN A 184 23.99 12.10 22.13
C ASN A 184 23.92 12.88 20.80
N ILE A 185 22.89 12.66 19.99
CA ILE A 185 22.68 13.38 18.71
C ILE A 185 22.41 14.87 18.96
N LYS A 186 21.63 15.21 19.99
CA LYS A 186 21.38 16.62 20.37
C LYS A 186 22.65 17.32 20.83
N ASP A 187 23.50 16.64 21.60
CA ASP A 187 24.78 17.19 22.02
C ASP A 187 25.71 17.46 20.83
N PHE A 188 25.67 16.61 19.81
CA PHE A 188 26.44 16.82 18.57
C PHE A 188 25.95 18.09 17.83
N ALA A 189 24.64 18.31 17.75
CA ALA A 189 24.08 19.51 17.12
C ALA A 189 24.53 20.81 17.82
N GLY A 190 24.98 20.73 19.08
CA GLY A 190 25.64 21.83 19.79
C GLY A 190 27.07 22.15 19.35
N GLY A 191 27.63 21.44 18.35
CA GLY A 191 28.90 21.77 17.69
C GLY A 191 30.19 21.25 18.33
N ALA A 192 30.11 20.40 19.35
CA ALA A 192 31.28 20.00 20.16
C ALA A 192 31.95 18.67 19.76
N LYS A 193 31.34 17.86 18.88
CA LYS A 193 31.76 16.47 18.60
C LYS A 193 32.07 16.27 17.10
N LYS A 194 32.90 15.26 16.78
CA LYS A 194 33.30 14.93 15.40
C LYS A 194 32.14 14.36 14.57
N ILE A 195 32.23 14.45 13.23
CA ILE A 195 31.19 13.96 12.32
C ILE A 195 30.95 12.45 12.48
N GLU A 196 32.00 11.65 12.69
CA GLU A 196 31.89 10.20 12.87
C GLU A 196 31.02 9.83 14.08
N TYR A 197 30.96 10.70 15.09
CA TYR A 197 30.09 10.53 16.25
C TYR A 197 28.61 10.56 15.84
N PHE A 198 28.22 11.54 15.03
CA PHE A 198 26.87 11.60 14.49
C PHE A 198 26.56 10.42 13.57
N GLU A 199 27.50 10.06 12.69
CA GLU A 199 27.29 8.96 11.74
C GLU A 199 26.99 7.63 12.42
N GLN A 200 27.76 7.26 13.45
CA GLN A 200 27.56 6.00 14.16
C GLN A 200 26.29 6.03 15.01
N MET A 201 26.02 7.14 15.70
CA MET A 201 24.81 7.30 16.53
C MET A 201 23.54 7.30 15.68
N GLY A 202 23.52 8.06 14.59
CA GLY A 202 22.40 8.14 13.66
C GLY A 202 22.17 6.82 12.90
N SER A 203 23.24 6.13 12.50
CA SER A 203 23.13 4.80 11.87
C SER A 203 22.52 3.77 12.83
N LEU A 204 23.01 3.73 14.08
CA LEU A 204 22.45 2.84 15.10
C LEU A 204 20.98 3.17 15.39
N LEU A 205 20.64 4.45 15.56
CA LEU A 205 19.26 4.87 15.77
C LEU A 205 18.36 4.47 14.60
N SER A 206 18.82 4.67 13.36
CA SER A 206 18.09 4.25 12.15
C SER A 206 17.78 2.76 12.16
N THR A 207 18.76 1.92 12.51
CA THR A 207 18.61 0.47 12.58
C THR A 207 17.65 0.03 13.70
N ILE A 208 17.73 0.69 14.86
CA ILE A 208 16.80 0.44 15.98
C ILE A 208 15.37 0.82 15.57
N LEU A 209 15.16 2.01 15.01
CA LEU A 209 13.86 2.48 14.55
C LEU A 209 13.27 1.57 13.45
N TRP A 210 14.13 1.05 12.57
CA TRP A 210 13.73 0.09 11.54
C TRP A 210 13.16 -1.19 12.15
N ARG A 211 13.86 -1.78 13.13
CA ARG A 211 13.47 -3.06 13.75
C ARG A 211 12.45 -2.94 14.89
N TRP A 212 12.33 -1.78 15.52
CA TRP A 212 11.49 -1.56 16.71
C TRP A 212 10.39 -0.51 16.48
N PRO A 213 9.23 -0.88 15.92
CA PRO A 213 8.14 0.07 15.58
C PRO A 213 7.67 0.97 16.73
N GLN A 214 7.62 0.46 17.96
CA GLN A 214 7.14 1.21 19.12
C GLN A 214 8.06 2.39 19.50
N SER A 215 9.34 2.36 19.09
CA SER A 215 10.29 3.44 19.38
C SER A 215 10.11 4.68 18.48
N ARG A 216 9.44 4.55 17.33
CA ARG A 216 9.33 5.61 16.32
C ARG A 216 8.54 6.82 16.82
N PHE A 217 7.42 6.60 17.50
CA PHE A 217 6.57 7.68 17.99
C PHE A 217 7.25 8.49 19.12
N PRO A 218 7.85 7.88 20.16
CA PRO A 218 8.62 8.63 21.16
C PRO A 218 9.77 9.45 20.56
N VAL A 219 10.54 8.87 19.64
CA VAL A 219 11.69 9.55 19.02
C VAL A 219 11.24 10.72 18.14
N SER A 220 10.22 10.54 17.30
CA SER A 220 9.67 11.61 16.44
C SER A 220 8.91 12.70 17.21
N SER A 221 8.42 12.40 18.42
CA SER A 221 7.74 13.36 19.28
C SER A 221 8.72 14.30 19.99
N ASP A 222 10.02 13.99 19.98
CA ASP A 222 11.04 14.84 20.57
C ASP A 222 11.32 16.08 19.70
N VAL A 223 10.70 17.19 20.06
CA VAL A 223 10.78 18.45 19.31
C VAL A 223 12.22 18.95 19.16
N LYS A 224 13.07 18.76 20.18
CA LYS A 224 14.47 19.21 20.13
C LYS A 224 15.28 18.38 19.15
N LEU A 225 15.06 17.07 19.12
CA LEU A 225 15.70 16.19 18.14
C LEU A 225 15.25 16.57 16.73
N MET A 226 13.94 16.66 16.50
CA MET A 226 13.42 16.96 15.15
C MET A 226 13.92 18.31 14.64
N LYS A 227 14.02 19.31 15.51
CA LYS A 227 14.65 20.60 15.17
C LYS A 227 16.13 20.44 14.84
N ALA A 228 16.90 19.72 15.66
CA ALA A 228 18.32 19.48 15.39
C ALA A 228 18.56 18.76 14.06
N LEU A 229 17.70 17.78 13.72
CA LEU A 229 17.77 17.09 12.42
C LEU A 229 17.41 18.03 11.25
N ALA A 230 16.45 18.94 11.44
CA ALA A 230 16.10 19.96 10.45
C ALA A 230 17.25 20.96 10.21
N ASP A 231 17.91 21.41 11.28
CA ASP A 231 19.07 22.31 11.19
C ASP A 231 20.24 21.66 10.41
N MET A 232 20.34 20.32 10.42
CA MET A 232 21.33 19.57 9.65
C MET A 232 21.01 19.44 8.14
N HIS A 233 19.83 19.87 7.67
CA HIS A 233 19.47 19.80 6.24
C HIS A 233 20.44 20.61 5.35
N MET A 234 21.01 21.67 5.90
CA MET A 234 21.93 22.58 5.19
C MET A 234 23.36 22.03 5.09
N VAL A 235 23.66 20.89 5.73
CA VAL A 235 24.99 20.28 5.69
C VAL A 235 25.26 19.67 4.32
N THR A 236 26.34 20.09 3.67
CA THR A 236 26.73 19.62 2.33
C THR A 236 27.36 18.23 2.32
N ASP A 237 27.79 17.74 3.47
CA ASP A 237 28.47 16.45 3.61
C ASP A 237 27.55 15.26 3.26
N SER A 238 28.05 14.39 2.37
CA SER A 238 27.25 13.30 1.81
C SER A 238 26.99 12.15 2.79
N SER A 239 27.88 11.88 3.74
CA SER A 239 27.68 10.81 4.72
C SER A 239 26.70 11.25 5.81
N VAL A 240 26.75 12.52 6.24
CA VAL A 240 25.73 13.12 7.11
C VAL A 240 24.36 13.06 6.45
N LYS A 241 24.24 13.50 5.18
CA LYS A 241 22.98 13.41 4.42
C LYS A 241 22.46 11.98 4.34
N LEU A 242 23.32 11.00 4.06
CA LEU A 242 22.91 9.60 3.98
C LEU A 242 22.34 9.08 5.32
N VAL A 243 23.01 9.39 6.43
CA VAL A 243 22.56 8.96 7.77
C VAL A 243 21.24 9.64 8.13
N LEU A 244 21.12 10.94 7.83
CA LEU A 244 19.89 11.70 8.04
C LEU A 244 18.71 11.10 7.26
N LEU A 245 18.91 10.78 5.97
CA LEU A 245 17.87 10.15 5.14
C LEU A 245 17.47 8.79 5.70
N LYS A 246 18.42 7.93 6.12
CA LYS A 246 18.13 6.64 6.76
C LYS A 246 17.29 6.78 8.03
N MET A 247 17.60 7.79 8.85
CA MET A 247 16.81 8.06 10.06
C MET A 247 15.37 8.42 9.69
N TYR A 248 15.19 9.32 8.72
CA TYR A 248 13.86 9.68 8.24
C TYR A 248 13.14 8.50 7.58
N THR A 249 13.82 7.65 6.81
CA THR A 249 13.24 6.43 6.21
C THR A 249 12.67 5.54 7.31
N SER A 250 13.45 5.28 8.37
CA SER A 250 13.02 4.45 9.49
C SER A 250 11.90 5.09 10.33
N LEU A 251 11.85 6.42 10.44
CA LEU A 251 10.75 7.14 11.10
C LEU A 251 9.47 7.10 10.26
N ALA A 252 9.57 7.32 8.95
CA ALA A 252 8.47 7.35 7.99
C ALA A 252 7.78 5.98 7.80
N LEU A 253 8.38 4.89 8.30
CA LEU A 253 7.68 3.61 8.44
C LEU A 253 6.45 3.69 9.35
N CYS A 254 6.36 4.69 10.23
CA CYS A 254 5.14 5.04 10.93
C CYS A 254 4.33 6.04 10.09
N ASP A 255 3.15 5.64 9.61
CA ASP A 255 2.35 6.46 8.70
C ASP A 255 1.92 7.80 9.33
N PHE A 256 1.65 7.81 10.65
CA PHE A 256 1.41 9.04 11.40
C PHE A 256 2.60 10.01 11.33
N VAL A 257 3.83 9.49 11.46
CA VAL A 257 5.05 10.31 11.38
C VAL A 257 5.30 10.78 9.95
N ALA A 258 5.13 9.90 8.96
CA ALA A 258 5.25 10.26 7.55
C ALA A 258 4.30 11.42 7.18
N LYS A 259 3.04 11.34 7.63
CA LYS A 259 2.04 12.39 7.40
C LYS A 259 2.47 13.74 7.99
N LYS A 260 3.02 13.74 9.21
CA LYS A 260 3.54 14.95 9.87
C LYS A 260 4.79 15.51 9.17
N LEU A 261 5.66 14.65 8.65
CA LEU A 261 6.85 15.07 7.90
C LEU A 261 6.48 15.74 6.57
N ILE A 262 5.45 15.26 5.88
CA ILE A 262 4.97 15.84 4.60
C ILE A 262 4.33 17.23 4.80
N GLU A 263 3.82 17.53 6.00
CA GLU A 263 3.28 18.86 6.33
C GLU A 263 4.37 19.94 6.39
N ASP A 264 5.64 19.55 6.50
CA ASP A 264 6.79 20.45 6.39
C ASP A 264 7.28 20.52 4.93
N GLY A 265 6.96 21.63 4.26
CA GLY A 265 7.35 21.84 2.86
C GLY A 265 8.86 21.83 2.62
N VAL A 266 9.67 22.31 3.56
CA VAL A 266 11.15 22.35 3.43
C VAL A 266 11.72 20.94 3.44
N PHE A 267 11.16 20.08 4.30
CA PHE A 267 11.55 18.67 4.35
C PHE A 267 11.26 17.97 3.02
N VAL A 268 10.09 18.22 2.41
CA VAL A 268 9.70 17.62 1.12
C VAL A 268 10.68 18.00 0.00
N GLU A 269 11.10 19.26 -0.07
CA GLU A 269 12.11 19.71 -1.05
C GLU A 269 13.44 18.99 -0.85
N MET A 270 13.91 18.84 0.39
CA MET A 270 15.15 18.12 0.71
C MET A 270 15.11 16.67 0.22
N VAL A 271 13.97 15.98 0.38
CA VAL A 271 13.79 14.60 -0.11
C VAL A 271 13.96 14.53 -1.63
N VAL A 272 13.37 15.48 -2.37
CA VAL A 272 13.49 15.52 -3.84
C VAL A 272 14.91 15.87 -4.27
N GLN A 273 15.54 16.85 -3.63
CA GLN A 273 16.94 17.22 -3.88
C GLN A 273 17.88 16.03 -3.67
N ALA A 274 17.66 15.22 -2.63
CA ALA A 274 18.48 14.03 -2.37
C ALA A 274 18.47 13.02 -3.53
N MET A 275 17.41 12.97 -4.34
CA MET A 275 17.28 12.07 -5.50
C MET A 275 17.96 12.62 -6.77
N GLU A 276 18.32 13.91 -6.80
CA GLU A 276 18.95 14.55 -7.95
C GLU A 276 20.29 13.93 -8.32
N LYS A 277 20.63 14.02 -9.61
CA LYS A 277 21.88 13.50 -10.18
C LYS A 277 23.15 14.14 -9.61
N SER A 278 23.03 15.32 -8.99
CA SER A 278 24.11 16.01 -8.29
C SER A 278 24.62 15.25 -7.07
N ASN A 279 23.79 14.39 -6.47
CA ASN A 279 24.15 13.64 -5.26
C ASN A 279 24.81 12.28 -5.56
N PRO A 280 25.66 11.75 -4.65
CA PRO A 280 26.20 10.41 -4.76
C PRO A 280 25.11 9.34 -4.86
N GLN A 281 25.38 8.25 -5.58
CA GLN A 281 24.40 7.19 -5.84
C GLN A 281 23.78 6.61 -4.55
N VAL A 282 24.56 6.46 -3.48
CA VAL A 282 24.08 5.96 -2.18
C VAL A 282 23.08 6.90 -1.51
N VAL A 283 23.26 8.22 -1.64
CA VAL A 283 22.34 9.24 -1.12
C VAL A 283 21.05 9.21 -1.92
N ARG A 284 21.15 9.11 -3.25
CA ARG A 284 20.00 9.04 -4.14
C ARG A 284 19.14 7.81 -3.87
N ILE A 285 19.77 6.64 -3.76
CA ILE A 285 19.08 5.38 -3.40
C ILE A 285 18.29 5.55 -2.11
N GLU A 286 18.88 6.14 -1.08
CA GLU A 286 18.17 6.37 0.19
C GLU A 286 17.07 7.43 0.06
N GLY A 287 17.27 8.47 -0.75
CA GLY A 287 16.24 9.45 -1.10
C GLY A 287 15.00 8.80 -1.74
N PHE A 288 15.21 7.88 -2.69
CA PHE A 288 14.12 7.10 -3.29
C PHE A 288 13.41 6.21 -2.25
N LYS A 289 14.16 5.55 -1.35
CA LYS A 289 13.58 4.73 -0.26
C LYS A 289 12.72 5.56 0.69
N LEU A 290 13.20 6.75 1.07
CA LEU A 290 12.45 7.68 1.91
C LEU A 290 11.18 8.14 1.21
N ALA A 291 11.27 8.60 -0.05
CA ALA A 291 10.10 9.01 -0.83
C ALA A 291 9.06 7.89 -0.92
N ARG A 292 9.49 6.63 -1.13
CA ARG A 292 8.61 5.47 -1.12
C ARG A 292 7.91 5.26 0.21
N CYS A 293 8.59 5.46 1.33
CA CYS A 293 7.98 5.36 2.67
C CYS A 293 6.92 6.44 2.90
N LEU A 294 7.19 7.67 2.43
CA LEU A 294 6.26 8.79 2.54
C LEU A 294 5.00 8.58 1.68
N LEU A 295 5.17 8.03 0.47
CA LEU A 295 4.13 7.94 -0.57
C LEU A 295 3.37 6.59 -0.57
N ARG A 296 3.36 5.88 0.56
CA ARG A 296 2.71 4.57 0.69
C ARG A 296 1.19 4.62 0.54
N CYS A 297 0.56 5.71 0.97
CA CYS A 297 -0.89 5.89 0.89
C CYS A 297 -1.26 7.07 -0.03
N GLN A 298 -2.45 6.98 -0.62
CA GLN A 298 -2.96 7.99 -1.56
C GLN A 298 -3.05 9.39 -0.94
N GLU A 299 -3.40 9.50 0.35
CA GLU A 299 -3.52 10.80 1.03
C GLU A 299 -2.18 11.53 1.10
N ASN A 300 -1.12 10.81 1.51
CA ASN A 300 0.24 11.36 1.55
C ASN A 300 0.73 11.72 0.15
N PHE A 301 0.42 10.89 -0.84
CA PHE A 301 0.73 11.18 -2.24
C PHE A 301 0.09 12.48 -2.72
N ILE A 302 -1.22 12.68 -2.50
CA ILE A 302 -1.92 13.90 -2.89
C ILE A 302 -1.27 15.13 -2.25
N ARG A 303 -0.90 15.06 -0.97
CA ARG A 303 -0.24 16.16 -0.25
C ARG A 303 1.12 16.51 -0.86
N MET A 304 2.00 15.51 -1.01
CA MET A 304 3.34 15.74 -1.54
C MET A 304 3.32 16.17 -3.01
N ARG A 305 2.40 15.63 -3.82
CA ARG A 305 2.20 16.03 -5.21
C ARG A 305 1.87 17.52 -5.34
N ASN A 306 1.05 18.06 -4.44
CA ASN A 306 0.68 19.47 -4.44
C ASN A 306 1.86 20.40 -4.05
N LEU A 307 2.90 19.87 -3.39
CA LEU A 307 4.09 20.61 -3.00
C LEU A 307 5.20 20.54 -4.06
N CYS A 308 5.49 19.35 -4.59
CA CYS A 308 6.67 19.11 -5.42
C CYS A 308 6.45 18.12 -6.58
N GLY A 309 5.21 17.98 -7.08
CA GLY A 309 4.86 16.88 -7.98
C GLY A 309 5.65 16.85 -9.31
N ASP A 310 6.05 18.00 -9.85
CA ASP A 310 6.87 18.07 -11.07
C ASP A 310 8.31 17.58 -10.84
N ALA A 311 8.98 18.16 -9.83
CA ALA A 311 10.33 17.78 -9.44
C ALA A 311 10.42 16.29 -9.02
N LEU A 312 9.38 15.77 -8.36
CA LEU A 312 9.27 14.34 -8.02
C LEU A 312 9.26 13.46 -9.27
N VAL A 313 8.42 13.78 -10.25
CA VAL A 313 8.31 13.02 -11.51
C VAL A 313 9.62 13.08 -12.30
N ASN A 314 10.23 14.27 -12.39
CA ASN A 314 11.53 14.44 -13.05
C ASN A 314 12.63 13.60 -12.38
N ALA A 315 12.69 13.57 -11.04
CA ALA A 315 13.64 12.76 -10.29
C ALA A 315 13.47 11.26 -10.59
N ILE A 316 12.23 10.76 -10.64
CA ILE A 316 11.92 9.36 -10.99
C ILE A 316 12.41 9.03 -12.40
N ILE A 317 12.08 9.86 -13.38
CA ILE A 317 12.48 9.64 -14.78
C ILE A 317 14.00 9.70 -14.94
N CYS A 318 14.67 10.63 -14.26
CA CYS A 318 16.13 10.70 -14.23
C CYS A 318 16.75 9.43 -13.62
N GLY A 319 16.20 8.93 -12.51
CA GLY A 319 16.64 7.68 -11.88
C GLY A 319 16.43 6.46 -12.78
N MET A 320 15.33 6.43 -13.55
CA MET A 320 15.03 5.36 -14.52
C MET A 320 15.92 5.42 -15.78
N ARG A 321 16.38 6.61 -16.17
CA ARG A 321 17.24 6.81 -17.36
C ARG A 321 18.69 6.36 -17.12
N GLU A 322 19.15 6.32 -15.87
CA GLU A 322 20.52 5.96 -15.53
C GLU A 322 20.74 4.44 -15.59
N THR A 323 20.85 3.92 -16.80
CA THR A 323 21.31 2.57 -17.06
C THR A 323 22.84 2.53 -16.92
N GLY A 324 23.32 2.08 -15.76
CA GLY A 324 24.76 1.89 -15.53
C GLY A 324 25.39 0.89 -16.51
N LEU A 325 26.63 1.16 -16.90
CA LEU A 325 27.54 0.40 -17.77
C LEU A 325 27.87 -1.06 -17.34
N SER A 326 27.07 -1.71 -16.50
CA SER A 326 27.36 -3.05 -15.95
C SER A 326 26.40 -4.13 -16.45
N SER A 327 26.26 -4.29 -17.77
CA SER A 327 25.61 -5.46 -18.38
C SER A 327 26.60 -6.59 -18.69
N LYS A 328 27.45 -6.98 -17.72
CA LYS A 328 28.11 -8.29 -17.76
C LYS A 328 28.16 -8.90 -16.35
N LYS A 329 27.25 -9.85 -16.11
CA LYS A 329 27.19 -10.80 -14.98
C LYS A 329 27.07 -10.18 -13.59
N GLY A 330 25.85 -10.18 -13.06
CA GLY A 330 25.58 -10.08 -11.63
C GLY A 330 24.09 -10.03 -11.41
N GLY A 331 23.57 -10.91 -10.55
CA GLY A 331 22.15 -10.95 -10.19
C GLY A 331 21.63 -9.60 -9.69
N ILE A 332 20.30 -9.47 -9.65
CA ILE A 332 19.59 -8.28 -9.17
C ILE A 332 20.06 -7.96 -7.75
N ASN A 333 21.06 -7.08 -7.62
CA ASN A 333 21.48 -6.56 -6.33
C ASN A 333 20.36 -5.63 -5.83
N HIS A 334 19.94 -5.82 -4.57
CA HIS A 334 18.97 -5.01 -3.82
C HIS A 334 19.40 -3.54 -3.56
N GLY A 335 20.16 -2.94 -4.47
CA GLY A 335 20.75 -1.61 -4.32
C GLY A 335 21.03 -0.91 -5.65
N SER A 336 20.29 -1.24 -6.73
CA SER A 336 20.38 -0.45 -7.95
C SER A 336 19.44 0.76 -7.88
N LEU A 337 19.96 1.94 -8.26
CA LEU A 337 19.19 3.18 -8.32
C LEU A 337 17.95 3.03 -9.22
N LEU A 338 18.12 2.35 -10.35
CA LEU A 338 17.07 2.03 -11.30
C LEU A 338 15.91 1.24 -10.66
N LEU A 339 16.19 0.23 -9.84
CA LEU A 339 15.15 -0.53 -9.15
C LEU A 339 14.34 0.36 -8.20
N GLU A 340 15.01 1.18 -7.41
CA GLU A 340 14.35 2.10 -6.47
C GLU A 340 13.51 3.16 -7.20
N ALA A 341 14.00 3.66 -8.34
CA ALA A 341 13.26 4.59 -9.20
C ALA A 341 12.02 3.92 -9.82
N CYS A 342 12.13 2.70 -10.35
CA CYS A 342 10.99 1.93 -10.84
C CYS A 342 9.97 1.64 -9.72
N GLN A 343 10.44 1.31 -8.53
CA GLN A 343 9.57 1.06 -7.38
C GLN A 343 8.84 2.34 -6.93
N LEU A 344 9.50 3.48 -6.96
CA LEU A 344 8.84 4.77 -6.71
C LEU A 344 7.91 5.16 -7.86
N GLY A 345 8.23 4.81 -9.10
CA GLY A 345 7.39 5.05 -10.29
C GLY A 345 6.00 4.42 -10.21
N LEU A 346 5.80 3.42 -9.34
CA LEU A 346 4.47 2.85 -9.06
C LEU A 346 3.48 3.84 -8.44
N ILE A 347 3.91 5.06 -8.07
CA ILE A 347 2.99 6.15 -7.72
C ILE A 347 1.98 6.46 -8.83
N THR A 348 2.27 6.09 -10.09
CA THR A 348 1.33 6.21 -11.22
C THR A 348 0.03 5.44 -11.00
N ARG A 349 -0.05 4.50 -10.05
CA ARG A 349 -1.30 3.84 -9.67
C ARG A 349 -2.32 4.76 -9.01
N TRP A 350 -1.87 5.88 -8.44
CA TRP A 350 -2.75 6.87 -7.84
C TRP A 350 -3.29 7.79 -8.91
N ASP A 351 -4.53 8.23 -8.76
CA ASP A 351 -5.12 9.19 -9.70
C ASP A 351 -4.55 10.62 -9.51
N GLY A 352 -4.31 11.36 -10.61
CA GLY A 352 -3.90 12.76 -10.55
C GLY A 352 -3.12 13.32 -11.75
N ASP A 353 -2.95 14.65 -11.78
CA ASP A 353 -2.27 15.39 -12.87
C ASP A 353 -0.81 14.98 -13.16
N HIS A 354 -0.10 14.36 -12.21
CA HIS A 354 1.25 13.85 -12.40
C HIS A 354 1.43 12.86 -13.58
N HIS A 355 0.39 12.16 -14.03
CA HIS A 355 0.48 11.30 -15.21
C HIS A 355 0.83 12.10 -16.47
N ILE A 356 0.28 13.31 -16.60
CA ILE A 356 0.59 14.24 -17.70
C ILE A 356 2.08 14.62 -17.63
N ARG A 357 2.57 14.94 -16.43
CA ARG A 357 3.99 15.28 -16.22
C ARG A 357 4.94 14.14 -16.59
N PHE A 358 4.55 12.89 -16.33
CA PHE A 358 5.32 11.72 -16.75
C PHE A 358 5.47 11.68 -18.28
N TRP A 359 4.39 11.96 -19.02
CA TRP A 359 4.42 12.07 -20.48
C TRP A 359 5.28 13.24 -20.97
N GLU A 360 5.12 14.43 -20.37
CA GLU A 360 5.89 15.63 -20.72
C GLU A 360 7.40 15.42 -20.54
N HIS A 361 7.81 14.66 -19.52
CA HIS A 361 9.21 14.33 -19.25
C HIS A 361 9.74 13.12 -20.05
N GLY A 362 8.95 12.57 -20.98
CA GLY A 362 9.39 11.54 -21.92
C GLY A 362 9.53 10.13 -21.31
N ILE A 363 8.61 9.75 -20.41
CA ILE A 363 8.57 8.40 -19.81
C ILE A 363 8.46 7.29 -20.86
N ASP A 364 7.80 7.55 -21.98
CA ASP A 364 7.63 6.63 -23.12
C ASP A 364 8.98 6.13 -23.65
N ARG A 365 9.93 7.04 -23.87
CA ARG A 365 11.28 6.71 -24.36
C ARG A 365 12.06 5.91 -23.32
N VAL A 366 11.92 6.27 -22.04
CA VAL A 366 12.60 5.58 -20.93
C VAL A 366 12.08 4.16 -20.79
N LEU A 367 10.75 3.96 -20.78
CA LEU A 367 10.15 2.63 -20.72
C LEU A 367 10.53 1.79 -21.94
N LEU A 368 10.50 2.36 -23.15
CA LEU A 368 10.87 1.63 -24.36
C LEU A 368 12.33 1.16 -24.32
N ASN A 369 13.24 2.03 -23.90
CA ASN A 369 14.66 1.70 -23.74
C ASN A 369 14.89 0.60 -22.71
N LEU A 370 14.13 0.61 -21.60
CA LEU A 370 14.22 -0.43 -20.56
C LEU A 370 13.62 -1.78 -21.02
N VAL A 371 12.63 -1.76 -21.91
CA VAL A 371 11.98 -2.98 -22.44
C VAL A 371 12.79 -3.61 -23.59
N LEU A 372 13.39 -2.81 -24.48
CA LEU A 372 13.98 -3.30 -25.74
C LEU A 372 15.50 -3.10 -25.91
N GLU A 373 16.18 -2.35 -25.01
CA GLU A 373 17.59 -1.89 -25.08
C GLU A 373 17.97 -1.16 -26.39
N ASN A 374 18.32 0.14 -26.28
CA ASN A 374 18.89 0.96 -27.35
C ASN A 374 18.40 0.61 -28.76
N ILE A 375 17.13 0.90 -29.02
CA ILE A 375 16.74 1.27 -30.39
C ILE A 375 17.47 2.59 -30.63
N GLN A 376 18.73 2.52 -31.08
CA GLN A 376 19.44 3.68 -31.62
C GLN A 376 18.46 4.46 -32.46
N ASP A 377 18.46 5.80 -32.34
CA ASP A 377 17.69 6.79 -33.08
C ASP A 377 17.51 6.42 -34.56
N LYS A 378 16.70 5.40 -34.84
CA LYS A 378 16.04 5.18 -36.11
C LYS A 378 14.85 6.13 -36.08
N SER A 379 15.21 7.40 -36.01
CA SER A 379 14.46 8.56 -36.44
C SER A 379 14.21 8.51 -37.94
N SER A 380 13.96 7.31 -38.50
CA SER A 380 13.46 7.25 -39.86
C SER A 380 12.00 7.64 -39.79
N GLU A 381 11.71 8.81 -40.36
CA GLU A 381 10.41 9.40 -40.70
C GLU A 381 9.47 8.48 -41.52
N HIS A 382 9.75 7.17 -41.57
CA HIS A 382 8.93 6.15 -42.19
C HIS A 382 7.92 5.60 -41.19
N VAL A 383 6.63 5.75 -41.53
CA VAL A 383 5.52 5.03 -40.89
C VAL A 383 5.76 3.52 -41.08
N LEU A 384 6.27 2.86 -40.06
CA LEU A 384 6.40 1.40 -40.06
C LEU A 384 5.01 0.78 -40.14
N SER A 385 4.82 -0.17 -41.05
CA SER A 385 3.59 -0.97 -41.08
C SER A 385 3.41 -1.73 -39.77
N LEU A 386 2.17 -2.08 -39.42
CA LEU A 386 1.88 -2.84 -38.19
C LEU A 386 2.67 -4.17 -38.14
N GLU A 387 2.82 -4.84 -39.28
CA GLU A 387 3.60 -6.08 -39.39
C GLU A 387 5.10 -5.86 -39.09
N GLU A 388 5.67 -4.75 -39.58
CA GLU A 388 7.06 -4.38 -39.30
C GLU A 388 7.28 -4.01 -37.83
N GLN A 389 6.33 -3.30 -37.20
CA GLN A 389 6.36 -3.00 -35.77
C GLN A 389 6.32 -4.29 -34.94
N ILE A 390 5.40 -5.20 -35.26
CA ILE A 390 5.26 -6.50 -34.60
C ILE A 390 6.52 -7.35 -34.75
N SER A 391 7.11 -7.42 -35.95
CA SER A 391 8.32 -8.23 -36.19
C SER A 391 9.53 -7.70 -35.42
N THR A 392 9.71 -6.38 -35.38
CA THR A 392 10.79 -5.70 -34.66
C THR A 392 10.65 -5.91 -33.15
N ALA A 393 9.45 -5.67 -32.60
CA ALA A 393 9.14 -5.88 -31.19
C ALA A 393 9.39 -7.34 -30.77
N ASN A 394 8.94 -8.32 -31.56
CA ASN A 394 9.16 -9.74 -31.29
C ASN A 394 10.65 -10.13 -31.25
N LYS A 395 11.47 -9.55 -32.13
CA LYS A 395 12.91 -9.81 -32.14
C LYS A 395 13.59 -9.26 -30.89
N SER A 396 13.23 -8.04 -30.49
CA SER A 396 13.81 -7.34 -29.34
C SER A 396 13.28 -7.83 -27.98
N LEU A 397 12.09 -8.40 -27.90
CA LEU A 397 11.60 -8.98 -26.64
C LEU A 397 12.34 -10.28 -26.26
N LYS A 398 12.83 -11.03 -27.26
CA LYS A 398 13.55 -12.31 -27.09
C LYS A 398 14.93 -12.17 -26.45
N SER A 399 15.54 -11.00 -26.47
CA SER A 399 16.86 -10.75 -25.85
C SER A 399 16.80 -10.62 -24.33
N ASN A 400 15.60 -10.64 -23.72
CA ASN A 400 15.38 -10.73 -22.27
C ASN A 400 16.11 -9.67 -21.42
N TYR A 401 16.19 -8.45 -21.94
CA TYR A 401 16.74 -7.30 -21.20
C TYR A 401 15.93 -6.99 -19.93
N HIS A 402 16.67 -6.69 -18.86
CA HIS A 402 16.14 -6.28 -17.55
C HIS A 402 14.93 -7.11 -17.07
N LEU A 403 14.96 -8.43 -17.21
CA LEU A 403 13.83 -9.32 -16.88
C LEU A 403 13.28 -9.07 -15.46
N GLY A 404 14.15 -8.83 -14.48
CA GLY A 404 13.77 -8.52 -13.09
C GLY A 404 13.05 -7.19 -12.87
N LEU A 405 13.05 -6.29 -13.85
CA LEU A 405 12.33 -5.01 -13.80
C LEU A 405 10.99 -5.03 -14.54
N ARG A 406 10.76 -6.00 -15.43
CA ARG A 406 9.60 -6.01 -16.35
C ARG A 406 8.27 -5.86 -15.63
N SER A 407 8.09 -6.52 -14.47
CA SER A 407 6.86 -6.40 -13.68
C SER A 407 6.55 -4.95 -13.27
N TYR A 408 7.56 -4.19 -12.85
CA TYR A 408 7.39 -2.76 -12.52
C TYR A 408 7.08 -1.94 -13.77
N LEU A 409 7.76 -2.21 -14.89
CA LEU A 409 7.57 -1.47 -16.13
C LEU A 409 6.15 -1.65 -16.67
N TRP A 410 5.61 -2.87 -16.62
CA TRP A 410 4.24 -3.14 -17.04
C TRP A 410 3.21 -2.49 -16.13
N ASP A 411 3.41 -2.51 -14.82
CA ASP A 411 2.52 -1.82 -13.89
C ASP A 411 2.53 -0.29 -14.10
N ILE A 412 3.72 0.31 -14.26
CA ILE A 412 3.86 1.75 -14.57
C ILE A 412 3.15 2.07 -15.88
N LEU A 413 3.41 1.29 -16.94
CA LEU A 413 2.82 1.50 -18.25
C LEU A 413 1.30 1.36 -18.22
N GLY A 414 0.76 0.30 -17.61
CA GLY A 414 -0.68 0.09 -17.49
C GLY A 414 -1.37 1.22 -16.75
N CYS A 415 -0.79 1.67 -15.63
CA CYS A 415 -1.29 2.80 -14.85
C CYS A 415 -1.24 4.11 -15.63
N LEU A 416 -0.16 4.41 -16.36
CA LEU A 416 -0.11 5.60 -17.20
C LEU A 416 -1.18 5.57 -18.29
N MET A 417 -1.40 4.41 -18.92
CA MET A 417 -2.35 4.27 -20.03
C MET A 417 -3.82 4.37 -19.59
N ILE A 418 -4.20 3.82 -18.43
CA ILE A 418 -5.60 3.90 -17.95
C ILE A 418 -5.98 5.33 -17.55
N HIS A 419 -5.02 6.13 -17.09
CA HIS A 419 -5.25 7.51 -16.66
C HIS A 419 -5.06 8.54 -17.79
N CYS A 420 -4.79 8.11 -19.02
CA CYS A 420 -4.81 8.99 -20.19
C CYS A 420 -6.24 9.43 -20.49
N GLY A 421 -6.54 10.71 -20.28
CA GLY A 421 -7.84 11.29 -20.60
C GLY A 421 -8.16 11.24 -22.11
N GLU A 422 -9.44 11.40 -22.46
CA GLU A 422 -9.95 11.34 -23.84
C GLU A 422 -9.24 12.31 -24.80
N ASN A 423 -8.79 13.46 -24.29
CA ASN A 423 -8.11 14.51 -25.04
C ASN A 423 -6.60 14.27 -25.20
N PHE A 424 -6.05 13.18 -24.66
CA PHE A 424 -4.63 12.89 -24.79
C PHE A 424 -4.28 12.64 -26.25
N ASN A 425 -3.36 13.45 -26.77
CA ASN A 425 -2.89 13.34 -28.13
C ASN A 425 -1.40 12.94 -28.17
N PRO A 426 -1.07 11.70 -28.57
CA PRO A 426 0.32 11.24 -28.67
C PRO A 426 1.13 11.95 -29.76
N TYR A 427 0.48 12.61 -30.73
CA TYR A 427 1.14 13.44 -31.76
C TYR A 427 1.77 14.69 -31.16
N THR A 428 1.18 15.28 -30.12
CA THR A 428 1.62 16.55 -29.51
C THR A 428 3.02 16.45 -28.90
N TYR A 429 3.46 15.24 -28.53
CA TYR A 429 4.75 14.98 -27.88
C TYR A 429 5.76 14.24 -28.77
N GLY A 430 5.44 13.99 -30.05
CA GLY A 430 6.28 13.15 -30.92
C GLY A 430 6.48 11.73 -30.38
N SER A 431 5.50 11.24 -29.61
CA SER A 431 5.59 10.03 -28.80
C SER A 431 4.83 8.84 -29.41
N GLU A 432 4.02 9.08 -30.44
CA GLU A 432 3.14 8.07 -31.04
C GLU A 432 3.85 6.76 -31.38
N LEU A 433 4.99 6.80 -32.07
CA LEU A 433 5.73 5.59 -32.43
C LEU A 433 6.21 4.83 -31.18
N HIS A 434 6.69 5.53 -30.15
CA HIS A 434 7.15 4.92 -28.90
C HIS A 434 5.97 4.26 -28.16
N ILE A 435 4.84 4.97 -28.05
CA ILE A 435 3.61 4.48 -27.40
C ILE A 435 3.06 3.26 -28.15
N ASN A 436 2.94 3.33 -29.48
CA ASN A 436 2.45 2.23 -30.31
C ASN A 436 3.36 1.00 -30.19
N THR A 437 4.69 1.21 -30.15
CA THR A 437 5.66 0.13 -29.95
C THR A 437 5.52 -0.48 -28.55
N LEU A 438 5.36 0.33 -27.50
CA LEU A 438 5.14 -0.15 -26.12
C LEU A 438 3.85 -0.98 -26.00
N ILE A 439 2.75 -0.49 -26.58
CA ILE A 439 1.47 -1.22 -26.65
C ILE A 439 1.68 -2.54 -27.40
N THR A 440 2.36 -2.51 -28.53
CA THR A 440 2.67 -3.70 -29.32
C THR A 440 3.47 -4.72 -28.50
N CYS A 441 4.51 -4.28 -27.77
CA CYS A 441 5.29 -5.14 -26.90
C CYS A 441 4.48 -5.77 -25.78
N ALA A 442 3.59 -5.00 -25.13
CA ALA A 442 2.71 -5.49 -24.08
C ALA A 442 1.73 -6.53 -24.64
N CYS A 443 1.07 -6.24 -25.76
CA CYS A 443 0.15 -7.17 -26.42
C CYS A 443 0.83 -8.46 -26.88
N LEU A 444 2.04 -8.39 -27.46
CA LEU A 444 2.79 -9.58 -27.85
C LEU A 444 3.17 -10.44 -26.66
N THR A 445 3.69 -9.82 -25.60
CA THR A 445 4.06 -10.52 -24.37
C THR A 445 2.83 -11.17 -23.73
N PHE A 446 1.70 -10.46 -23.64
CA PHE A 446 0.43 -11.01 -23.15
C PHE A 446 -0.07 -12.19 -23.97
N VAL A 447 0.01 -12.11 -25.29
CA VAL A 447 -0.40 -13.18 -26.19
C VAL A 447 0.48 -14.43 -26.04
N ASP A 448 1.80 -14.26 -25.96
CA ASP A 448 2.72 -15.36 -25.66
C ASP A 448 2.39 -16.01 -24.30
N THR A 449 1.98 -15.18 -23.34
CA THR A 449 1.55 -15.61 -22.03
C THR A 449 0.27 -16.45 -22.09
N ILE A 450 -0.75 -16.04 -22.87
CA ILE A 450 -1.94 -16.85 -23.16
C ILE A 450 -1.58 -18.20 -23.79
N GLN A 451 -0.66 -18.22 -24.75
CA GLN A 451 -0.24 -19.46 -25.40
C GLN A 451 0.46 -20.41 -24.43
N LYS A 452 1.31 -19.88 -23.54
CA LYS A 452 1.96 -20.66 -22.47
C LYS A 452 0.91 -21.28 -21.54
N TRP A 453 -0.13 -20.53 -21.15
CA TRP A 453 -1.23 -21.05 -20.33
C TRP A 453 -1.98 -22.21 -21.02
N CYS A 454 -2.20 -22.11 -22.33
CA CYS A 454 -2.89 -23.16 -23.10
C CYS A 454 -2.07 -24.44 -23.22
N ARG A 455 -0.75 -24.39 -23.02
CA ARG A 455 0.17 -25.52 -23.27
C ARG A 455 0.65 -26.22 -22.00
N ILE A 456 0.45 -25.67 -20.80
CA ILE A 456 1.17 -26.12 -19.60
C ILE A 456 0.29 -26.17 -18.33
N CYS A 457 0.06 -27.39 -17.82
CA CYS A 457 -0.27 -27.71 -16.41
C CYS A 457 1.02 -27.93 -15.56
N GLN A 458 2.11 -27.19 -15.80
CA GLN A 458 3.40 -27.40 -15.13
C GLN A 458 3.91 -26.12 -14.44
N ASN A 459 3.83 -26.14 -13.12
CA ASN A 459 4.85 -25.90 -12.08
C ASN A 459 5.96 -24.82 -12.20
N ASP A 460 6.12 -24.04 -13.27
CA ASP A 460 7.11 -22.94 -13.27
C ASP A 460 6.51 -21.68 -12.65
N VAL A 461 6.54 -21.66 -11.32
CA VAL A 461 5.92 -20.64 -10.47
C VAL A 461 6.44 -19.23 -10.77
N ASP A 462 7.71 -19.09 -11.14
CA ASP A 462 8.36 -17.79 -11.39
C ASP A 462 7.90 -17.13 -12.70
N ASP A 463 7.57 -17.91 -13.74
CA ASP A 463 7.07 -17.39 -15.03
C ASP A 463 5.62 -16.86 -14.87
N ASN A 464 4.82 -17.47 -13.99
CA ASN A 464 3.45 -17.04 -13.71
C ASN A 464 3.37 -15.71 -12.95
N PHE A 465 4.33 -15.38 -12.09
CA PHE A 465 4.31 -14.08 -11.40
C PHE A 465 4.69 -12.91 -12.32
N GLN A 466 5.40 -13.15 -13.41
CA GLN A 466 5.67 -12.13 -14.44
C GLN A 466 4.51 -11.96 -15.43
N SER A 467 3.64 -12.97 -15.52
CA SER A 467 2.50 -13.00 -16.45
C SER A 467 1.37 -12.03 -16.08
N GLU A 468 1.17 -11.80 -14.79
CA GLU A 468 0.07 -10.98 -14.29
C GLU A 468 0.24 -9.49 -14.64
N PRO A 469 1.40 -8.83 -14.37
CA PRO A 469 1.56 -7.40 -14.61
C PRO A 469 1.33 -7.00 -16.08
N VAL A 470 1.81 -7.82 -17.01
CA VAL A 470 1.60 -7.56 -18.45
C VAL A 470 0.16 -7.79 -18.88
N SER A 471 -0.51 -8.82 -18.35
CA SER A 471 -1.92 -9.10 -18.62
C SER A 471 -2.79 -7.94 -18.11
N ARG A 472 -2.50 -7.45 -16.91
CA ARG A 472 -3.14 -6.30 -16.30
C ARG A 472 -2.91 -5.03 -17.12
N ALA A 473 -1.68 -4.77 -17.54
CA ALA A 473 -1.35 -3.61 -18.37
C ALA A 473 -2.11 -3.58 -19.70
N VAL A 474 -2.21 -4.72 -20.39
CA VAL A 474 -2.98 -4.82 -21.64
C VAL A 474 -4.47 -4.59 -21.39
N LEU A 475 -5.04 -5.15 -20.33
CA LEU A 475 -6.42 -4.89 -19.95
C LEU A 475 -6.64 -3.38 -19.69
N MET A 476 -5.74 -2.73 -18.96
CA MET A 476 -5.80 -1.29 -18.70
C MET A 476 -5.70 -0.45 -19.99
N MET A 477 -4.89 -0.86 -20.96
CA MET A 477 -4.83 -0.18 -22.28
C MET A 477 -6.15 -0.32 -23.06
N ILE A 478 -6.76 -1.51 -23.07
CA ILE A 478 -8.04 -1.78 -23.76
C ILE A 478 -9.17 -0.90 -23.23
N TYR A 479 -9.16 -0.63 -21.93
CA TYR A 479 -10.16 0.18 -21.23
C TYR A 479 -9.68 1.62 -20.96
N SER A 480 -8.58 2.05 -21.59
CA SER A 480 -8.12 3.44 -21.54
C SER A 480 -9.21 4.39 -22.07
N PRO A 481 -9.46 5.54 -21.41
CA PRO A 481 -10.31 6.60 -21.94
C PRO A 481 -9.77 7.20 -23.25
N CYS A 482 -8.45 7.11 -23.49
CA CYS A 482 -7.85 7.54 -24.74
C CYS A 482 -8.18 6.59 -25.89
N ASN A 483 -8.99 7.07 -26.84
CA ASN A 483 -9.43 6.31 -28.00
C ASN A 483 -8.26 5.77 -28.85
N HIS A 484 -7.16 6.54 -28.98
CA HIS A 484 -5.97 6.08 -29.71
C HIS A 484 -5.35 4.84 -29.05
N ILE A 485 -5.09 4.91 -27.75
CA ILE A 485 -4.48 3.81 -26.98
C ILE A 485 -5.39 2.59 -27.00
N SER A 486 -6.68 2.78 -26.70
CA SER A 486 -7.66 1.70 -26.64
C SER A 486 -7.86 1.02 -28.00
N SER A 487 -8.01 1.79 -29.08
CA SER A 487 -8.19 1.24 -30.43
C SER A 487 -6.94 0.52 -30.93
N HIS A 488 -5.75 1.08 -30.71
CA HIS A 488 -4.49 0.46 -31.11
C HIS A 488 -4.22 -0.85 -30.35
N ALA A 489 -4.47 -0.89 -29.03
CA ALA A 489 -4.34 -2.11 -28.24
C ALA A 489 -5.29 -3.22 -28.72
N ARG A 490 -6.56 -2.88 -29.00
CA ARG A 490 -7.53 -3.84 -29.56
C ARG A 490 -7.14 -4.33 -30.96
N LEU A 491 -6.62 -3.43 -31.80
CA LEU A 491 -6.17 -3.73 -33.16
C LEU A 491 -5.00 -4.72 -33.15
N VAL A 492 -3.93 -4.43 -32.38
CA VAL A 492 -2.78 -5.33 -32.24
C VAL A 492 -3.22 -6.68 -31.65
N LEU A 493 -4.08 -6.66 -30.62
CA LEU A 493 -4.55 -7.89 -30.00
C LEU A 493 -5.39 -8.74 -30.97
N SER A 494 -6.32 -8.14 -31.73
CA SER A 494 -7.12 -8.84 -32.75
C SER A 494 -6.20 -9.48 -33.80
N ASP A 495 -5.23 -8.75 -34.33
CA ASP A 495 -4.32 -9.27 -35.36
C ASP A 495 -3.48 -10.45 -34.87
N ARG A 496 -2.99 -10.39 -33.62
CA ARG A 496 -2.26 -11.51 -33.02
C ARG A 496 -3.15 -12.70 -32.69
N MET A 497 -4.38 -12.45 -32.23
CA MET A 497 -5.32 -13.50 -31.89
C MET A 497 -5.88 -14.21 -33.15
N LYS A 498 -5.92 -13.56 -34.32
CA LYS A 498 -6.24 -14.22 -35.61
C LYS A 498 -5.27 -15.37 -35.95
N VAL A 499 -3.99 -15.21 -35.62
CA VAL A 499 -2.94 -16.23 -35.88
C VAL A 499 -3.08 -17.45 -34.95
N ILE A 500 -3.55 -17.23 -33.72
CA ILE A 500 -3.61 -18.25 -32.66
C ILE A 500 -4.96 -18.96 -32.66
N GLY A 501 -6.00 -18.21 -33.01
CA GLY A 501 -7.35 -18.68 -33.24
C GLY A 501 -8.19 -18.92 -31.99
N ILE A 502 -9.43 -19.33 -32.25
CA ILE A 502 -10.45 -19.74 -31.27
C ILE A 502 -10.01 -20.89 -30.32
N PRO A 503 -9.08 -21.82 -30.67
CA PRO A 503 -8.65 -22.87 -29.76
C PRO A 503 -8.11 -22.37 -28.41
N SER A 504 -7.34 -21.28 -28.38
CA SER A 504 -6.81 -20.72 -27.13
C SER A 504 -7.92 -20.16 -26.24
N LEU A 505 -8.93 -19.52 -26.83
CA LEU A 505 -10.12 -19.07 -26.08
C LEU A 505 -10.89 -20.26 -25.49
N LYS A 506 -11.09 -21.33 -26.27
CA LYS A 506 -11.77 -22.54 -25.79
C LYS A 506 -11.00 -23.20 -24.64
N SER A 507 -9.68 -23.24 -24.73
CA SER A 507 -8.81 -23.74 -23.65
C SER A 507 -8.94 -22.90 -22.39
N LEU A 508 -8.88 -21.56 -22.50
CA LEU A 508 -9.07 -20.64 -21.36
C LEU A 508 -10.43 -20.84 -20.68
N ILE A 509 -11.51 -20.92 -21.47
CA ILE A 509 -12.87 -21.13 -20.94
C ILE A 509 -12.99 -22.50 -20.27
N HIS A 510 -12.41 -23.54 -20.85
CA HIS A 510 -12.39 -24.88 -20.26
C HIS A 510 -11.66 -24.88 -18.91
N THR A 511 -10.49 -24.23 -18.83
CA THR A 511 -9.75 -24.09 -17.58
C THR A 511 -10.54 -23.31 -16.54
N LEU A 512 -11.21 -22.20 -16.91
CA LEU A 512 -12.09 -21.48 -16.00
C LEU A 512 -13.25 -22.32 -15.49
N ASP A 513 -13.94 -23.08 -16.35
CA ASP A 513 -15.05 -23.96 -15.97
C ASP A 513 -14.56 -25.03 -14.98
N TYR A 514 -13.45 -25.71 -15.32
CA TYR A 514 -12.83 -26.72 -14.46
C TYR A 514 -12.43 -26.14 -13.10
N THR A 515 -11.62 -25.09 -13.07
CA THR A 515 -11.08 -24.52 -11.83
C THR A 515 -12.19 -23.87 -10.99
N SER A 516 -13.23 -23.28 -11.59
CA SER A 516 -14.38 -22.75 -10.84
C SER A 516 -15.12 -23.82 -10.02
N SER A 517 -15.13 -25.07 -10.50
CA SER A 517 -15.83 -26.21 -9.89
C SER A 517 -15.01 -26.97 -8.83
N LEU A 518 -13.74 -26.61 -8.63
CA LEU A 518 -12.82 -27.33 -7.76
C LEU A 518 -13.22 -27.22 -6.28
N ALA A 519 -13.14 -28.32 -5.53
CA ALA A 519 -13.55 -28.34 -4.11
C ALA A 519 -12.67 -27.43 -3.23
N SER A 520 -11.36 -27.40 -3.49
CA SER A 520 -10.35 -26.58 -2.80
C SER A 520 -9.37 -25.99 -3.82
N TYR A 521 -8.64 -24.94 -3.44
CA TYR A 521 -7.71 -24.23 -4.33
C TYR A 521 -6.31 -24.16 -3.73
N GLY A 522 -5.30 -24.57 -4.50
CA GLY A 522 -3.91 -24.20 -4.26
C GLY A 522 -3.62 -22.73 -4.60
N SER A 523 -2.46 -22.23 -4.20
CA SER A 523 -2.01 -20.86 -4.56
C SER A 523 -1.87 -20.67 -6.07
N SER A 524 -1.36 -21.69 -6.76
CA SER A 524 -1.24 -21.71 -8.23
C SER A 524 -2.60 -21.63 -8.93
N ASP A 525 -3.61 -22.35 -8.41
CA ASP A 525 -4.97 -22.35 -8.99
C ASP A 525 -5.62 -20.95 -8.89
N LYS A 526 -5.41 -20.26 -7.76
CA LYS A 526 -5.92 -18.89 -7.57
C LYS A 526 -5.25 -17.90 -8.52
N LEU A 527 -3.93 -17.99 -8.66
CA LEU A 527 -3.14 -17.16 -9.60
C LEU A 527 -3.65 -17.36 -11.04
N GLN A 528 -3.81 -18.62 -11.45
CA GLN A 528 -4.33 -18.95 -12.77
C GLN A 528 -5.77 -18.46 -12.99
N LEU A 529 -6.63 -18.50 -11.97
CA LEU A 529 -7.98 -17.95 -12.06
C LEU A 529 -7.99 -16.45 -12.36
N VAL A 530 -7.21 -15.64 -11.63
CA VAL A 530 -7.14 -14.19 -11.88
C VAL A 530 -6.63 -13.91 -13.28
N ILE A 531 -5.54 -14.57 -13.66
CA ILE A 531 -4.94 -14.43 -14.98
C ILE A 531 -5.95 -14.77 -16.08
N ASN A 532 -6.68 -15.88 -15.94
CA ASN A 532 -7.71 -16.27 -16.89
C ASN A 532 -8.89 -15.28 -16.92
N LEU A 533 -9.26 -14.68 -15.79
CA LEU A 533 -10.29 -13.63 -15.74
C LEU A 533 -9.84 -12.35 -16.46
N ILE A 534 -8.58 -11.93 -16.28
CA ILE A 534 -7.98 -10.81 -17.02
C ILE A 534 -7.97 -11.11 -18.52
N GLY A 535 -7.57 -12.33 -18.89
CA GLY A 535 -7.59 -12.81 -20.27
C GLY A 535 -8.99 -12.79 -20.88
N LEU A 536 -9.98 -13.31 -20.15
CA LEU A 536 -11.39 -13.30 -20.56
C LEU A 536 -11.91 -11.88 -20.75
N ASN A 537 -11.62 -10.95 -19.83
CA ASN A 537 -12.01 -9.55 -19.92
C ASN A 537 -11.38 -8.85 -21.13
N SER A 538 -10.11 -9.13 -21.40
CA SER A 538 -9.38 -8.57 -22.54
C SER A 538 -9.97 -9.07 -23.86
N LEU A 539 -10.21 -10.38 -23.98
CA LEU A 539 -10.79 -10.98 -25.20
C LEU A 539 -12.27 -10.62 -25.41
N SER A 540 -13.03 -10.38 -24.33
CA SER A 540 -14.43 -9.93 -24.41
C SER A 540 -14.57 -8.54 -25.03
N SER A 541 -13.50 -7.73 -25.04
CA SER A 541 -13.48 -6.42 -25.70
C SER A 541 -13.45 -6.52 -27.24
N LEU A 542 -13.08 -7.69 -27.79
CA LEU A 542 -12.95 -7.92 -29.22
C LEU A 542 -14.26 -8.48 -29.80
N PRO A 543 -14.91 -7.80 -30.77
CA PRO A 543 -16.20 -8.23 -31.33
C PRO A 543 -16.20 -9.67 -31.86
N GLU A 544 -15.08 -10.10 -32.46
CA GLU A 544 -14.87 -11.42 -33.06
C GLU A 544 -15.03 -12.57 -32.06
N TYR A 545 -14.76 -12.33 -30.78
CA TYR A 545 -14.77 -13.34 -29.72
C TYR A 545 -16.00 -13.28 -28.81
N GLN A 546 -16.74 -12.16 -28.82
CA GLN A 546 -17.91 -11.95 -27.95
C GLN A 546 -18.97 -13.04 -28.09
N LYS A 547 -19.36 -13.36 -29.33
CA LYS A 547 -20.36 -14.41 -29.59
C LYS A 547 -19.92 -15.76 -29.04
N CYS A 548 -18.66 -16.14 -29.26
CA CYS A 548 -18.11 -17.41 -28.78
C CYS A 548 -18.10 -17.48 -27.25
N ILE A 549 -17.82 -16.37 -26.56
CA ILE A 549 -17.80 -16.31 -25.09
C ILE A 549 -19.22 -16.43 -24.53
N ILE A 550 -20.19 -15.70 -25.09
CA ILE A 550 -21.59 -15.72 -24.64
C ILE A 550 -22.24 -17.09 -24.84
N GLU A 551 -21.92 -17.78 -25.94
CA GLU A 551 -22.44 -19.11 -26.24
C GLU A 551 -21.74 -20.24 -25.45
N SER A 552 -20.69 -19.91 -24.70
CA SER A 552 -19.92 -20.86 -23.91
C SER A 552 -20.40 -20.98 -22.45
N LYS A 553 -19.74 -21.83 -21.66
CA LYS A 553 -19.95 -21.94 -20.21
C LYS A 553 -19.27 -20.83 -19.39
N ALA A 554 -18.55 -19.89 -20.02
CA ALA A 554 -17.75 -18.87 -19.33
C ALA A 554 -18.57 -18.07 -18.29
N MET A 555 -19.78 -17.64 -18.65
CA MET A 555 -20.65 -16.89 -17.75
C MET A 555 -20.99 -17.69 -16.48
N LYS A 556 -21.29 -18.98 -16.61
CA LYS A 556 -21.60 -19.86 -15.47
C LYS A 556 -20.39 -19.99 -14.54
N ALA A 557 -19.20 -20.18 -15.11
CA ALA A 557 -17.95 -20.26 -14.36
C ALA A 557 -17.67 -18.97 -13.58
N VAL A 558 -17.83 -17.80 -14.22
CA VAL A 558 -17.63 -16.49 -13.58
C VAL A 558 -18.63 -16.25 -12.45
N VAL A 559 -19.92 -16.57 -12.63
CA VAL A 559 -20.93 -16.46 -11.57
C VAL A 559 -20.57 -17.34 -10.37
N LEU A 560 -20.08 -18.55 -10.59
CA LEU A 560 -19.66 -19.45 -9.52
C LEU A 560 -18.45 -18.88 -8.75
N ILE A 561 -17.45 -18.36 -9.45
CA ILE A 561 -16.28 -17.70 -8.84
C ILE A 561 -16.72 -16.50 -7.99
N VAL A 562 -17.51 -15.59 -8.55
CA VAL A 562 -18.02 -14.41 -7.83
C VAL A 562 -18.82 -14.81 -6.60
N LYS A 563 -19.69 -15.82 -6.71
CA LYS A 563 -20.47 -16.33 -5.58
C LYS A 563 -19.58 -16.80 -4.43
N ARG A 564 -18.53 -17.55 -4.74
CA ARG A 564 -17.56 -18.09 -3.77
C ARG A 564 -16.70 -16.99 -3.16
N CYS A 565 -16.26 -16.01 -3.95
CA CYS A 565 -15.59 -14.80 -3.45
C CYS A 565 -16.47 -14.04 -2.45
N LEU A 566 -17.75 -13.81 -2.80
CA LEU A 566 -18.72 -13.13 -1.93
C LEU A 566 -19.18 -14.00 -0.73
N SER A 567 -18.87 -15.30 -0.71
CA SER A 567 -19.04 -16.15 0.49
C SER A 567 -17.80 -16.15 1.38
N ASN A 568 -16.71 -15.51 0.96
CA ASN A 568 -15.36 -15.65 1.53
C ASN A 568 -14.79 -17.07 1.43
N ASP A 569 -15.28 -17.90 0.51
CA ASP A 569 -14.74 -19.26 0.26
C ASP A 569 -13.38 -19.21 -0.45
N ILE A 570 -13.18 -18.16 -1.27
CA ILE A 570 -11.94 -17.90 -2.00
C ILE A 570 -11.56 -16.43 -1.90
N HIS A 571 -10.30 -16.21 -1.56
CA HIS A 571 -9.68 -14.91 -1.40
C HIS A 571 -8.25 -14.94 -1.94
N MET A 572 -7.87 -13.88 -2.65
CA MET A 572 -6.52 -13.69 -3.16
C MET A 572 -6.14 -12.21 -3.12
N GLU A 573 -5.09 -11.91 -2.37
CA GLU A 573 -4.57 -10.55 -2.19
C GLU A 573 -3.56 -10.19 -3.26
N ARG A 574 -3.52 -8.89 -3.64
CA ARG A 574 -2.55 -8.35 -4.59
C ARG A 574 -1.10 -8.76 -4.28
N PRO A 575 -0.61 -8.68 -3.02
CA PRO A 575 0.75 -9.10 -2.68
C PRO A 575 1.08 -10.56 -2.99
N SER A 576 0.06 -11.44 -2.97
CA SER A 576 0.24 -12.86 -3.30
C SER A 576 0.44 -13.13 -4.80
N MET A 577 0.09 -12.18 -5.65
CA MET A 577 0.19 -12.25 -7.11
C MET A 577 1.33 -11.42 -7.69
N ALA A 578 1.60 -10.29 -7.05
CA ALA A 578 2.54 -9.30 -7.51
C ALA A 578 3.57 -9.09 -6.40
N PRO A 579 4.46 -10.09 -6.14
CA PRO A 579 5.43 -10.01 -5.05
C PRO A 579 6.42 -8.87 -5.24
N HIS A 580 6.60 -8.36 -6.46
CA HIS A 580 7.41 -7.16 -6.71
C HIS A 580 6.80 -5.88 -6.12
N LEU A 581 5.50 -5.87 -5.82
CA LEU A 581 4.85 -4.79 -5.08
C LEU A 581 5.08 -4.89 -3.56
N LEU A 582 5.46 -6.06 -3.05
CA LEU A 582 5.86 -6.21 -1.65
C LEU A 582 7.22 -5.56 -1.44
N THR A 583 7.28 -4.69 -0.45
CA THR A 583 8.49 -4.00 -0.05
C THR A 583 8.85 -4.44 1.36
N SER A 584 10.15 -4.50 1.69
CA SER A 584 10.61 -4.75 3.06
C SER A 584 10.04 -3.76 4.09
N PHE A 585 9.56 -2.60 3.62
CA PHE A 585 8.89 -1.59 4.43
C PHE A 585 7.51 -2.04 4.91
N HIS A 586 6.75 -2.84 4.15
CA HIS A 586 5.39 -3.23 4.52
C HIS A 586 5.35 -4.02 5.83
N GLU A 587 6.21 -5.05 5.96
CA GLU A 587 6.31 -5.87 7.18
C GLU A 587 6.78 -5.07 8.41
N ARG A 588 7.53 -3.98 8.17
CA ARG A 588 8.11 -3.16 9.24
C ARG A 588 7.27 -1.93 9.58
N SER A 589 6.24 -1.62 8.80
CA SER A 589 5.43 -0.42 8.98
C SER A 589 4.47 -0.49 10.17
N CYS A 590 4.04 0.67 10.67
CA CYS A 590 3.01 0.76 11.71
C CYS A 590 2.05 1.94 11.47
N CYS A 591 0.88 1.89 12.09
CA CYS A 591 -0.15 2.93 12.01
C CYS A 591 -0.70 3.17 10.59
N CYS A 592 -0.39 2.30 9.63
CA CYS A 592 -0.93 2.36 8.28
C CYS A 592 -2.34 1.76 8.29
N ILE A 593 -3.34 2.57 7.96
CA ILE A 593 -4.65 2.04 7.56
C ILE A 593 -4.56 1.92 6.05
N ASP A 594 -4.24 0.73 5.55
CA ASP A 594 -4.23 0.47 4.12
C ASP A 594 -5.64 0.77 3.58
N LYS A 595 -5.81 1.94 2.98
CA LYS A 595 -6.94 2.15 2.08
C LYS A 595 -6.58 1.35 0.85
N GLU A 596 -7.28 0.24 0.69
CA GLU A 596 -7.07 -0.66 -0.43
C GLU A 596 -7.14 0.12 -1.75
N ASP A 597 -6.27 -0.25 -2.71
CA ASP A 597 -6.30 0.26 -4.07
C ASP A 597 -7.69 0.03 -4.71
N TRP A 598 -7.93 0.60 -5.88
CA TRP A 598 -9.21 0.49 -6.61
C TRP A 598 -9.76 -0.95 -6.70
N GLU A 599 -8.87 -1.93 -6.92
CA GLU A 599 -9.20 -3.35 -7.02
C GLU A 599 -9.60 -3.97 -5.68
N GLY A 600 -8.99 -3.53 -4.58
CA GLY A 600 -9.20 -4.06 -3.23
C GLY A 600 -8.30 -5.22 -2.82
N SER A 601 -8.54 -5.73 -1.61
CA SER A 601 -7.86 -6.90 -1.06
C SER A 601 -8.22 -8.19 -1.77
N ASN A 602 -9.41 -8.31 -2.38
CA ASN A 602 -9.81 -9.51 -3.13
C ASN A 602 -9.81 -9.27 -4.65
N VAL A 603 -8.66 -9.47 -5.27
CA VAL A 603 -8.44 -9.23 -6.71
C VAL A 603 -9.28 -10.17 -7.59
N LEU A 604 -9.55 -11.40 -7.13
CA LEU A 604 -10.44 -12.35 -7.81
C LEU A 604 -11.88 -11.82 -7.91
N LEU A 605 -12.38 -11.24 -6.82
CA LEU A 605 -13.73 -10.67 -6.79
C LEU A 605 -13.84 -9.50 -7.77
N PHE A 606 -12.83 -8.63 -7.80
CA PHE A 606 -12.80 -7.48 -8.70
C PHE A 606 -12.88 -7.89 -10.18
N TYR A 607 -11.96 -8.74 -10.65
CA TYR A 607 -11.97 -9.18 -12.06
C TYR A 607 -13.17 -10.07 -12.41
N GLY A 608 -13.69 -10.83 -11.44
CA GLY A 608 -14.92 -11.60 -11.61
C GLY A 608 -16.15 -10.72 -11.80
N LEU A 609 -16.31 -9.66 -10.99
CA LEU A 609 -17.39 -8.69 -11.14
C LEU A 609 -17.25 -7.89 -12.45
N TRP A 610 -16.03 -7.54 -12.86
CA TRP A 610 -15.79 -6.92 -14.15
C TRP A 610 -16.25 -7.85 -15.29
N ALA A 611 -15.83 -9.11 -15.31
CA ALA A 611 -16.25 -10.07 -16.33
C ALA A 611 -17.78 -10.25 -16.37
N LEU A 612 -18.40 -10.38 -15.19
CA LEU A 612 -19.84 -10.48 -15.09
C LEU A 612 -20.56 -9.24 -15.64
N SER A 613 -20.02 -8.05 -15.36
CA SER A 613 -20.57 -6.78 -15.87
C SER A 613 -20.56 -6.69 -17.39
N SER A 614 -19.48 -7.15 -18.02
CA SER A 614 -19.33 -7.21 -19.48
C SER A 614 -20.35 -8.17 -20.09
N PHE A 615 -20.60 -9.33 -19.47
CA PHE A 615 -21.62 -10.28 -19.93
C PHE A 615 -23.03 -9.73 -19.82
N VAL A 616 -23.37 -9.11 -18.69
CA VAL A 616 -24.71 -8.54 -18.51
C VAL A 616 -24.97 -7.43 -19.53
N HIS A 617 -23.97 -6.57 -19.78
CA HIS A 617 -24.05 -5.54 -20.81
C HIS A 617 -24.26 -6.14 -22.21
N GLN A 618 -23.42 -7.08 -22.63
CA GLN A 618 -23.50 -7.69 -23.96
C GLN A 618 -24.82 -8.43 -24.19
N CYS A 619 -25.29 -9.20 -23.19
CA CYS A 619 -26.57 -9.90 -23.30
C CYS A 619 -27.75 -8.92 -23.42
N SER A 620 -27.65 -7.70 -22.86
CA SER A 620 -28.70 -6.68 -22.98
C SER A 620 -28.79 -6.04 -24.38
N LEU A 621 -27.67 -6.03 -25.14
CA LEU A 621 -27.61 -5.47 -26.50
C LEU A 621 -28.15 -6.45 -27.56
N LEU A 622 -28.09 -7.76 -27.29
CA LEU A 622 -28.58 -8.83 -28.17
C LEU A 622 -30.12 -8.95 -28.11
N GLN A 623 -30.83 -7.92 -28.58
CA GLN A 623 -32.30 -7.84 -28.55
C GLN A 623 -33.02 -8.98 -29.30
N ASP A 624 -32.35 -9.62 -30.28
CA ASP A 624 -32.92 -10.72 -31.09
C ASP A 624 -33.00 -12.09 -30.39
N HIS A 625 -32.48 -12.21 -29.15
CA HIS A 625 -32.51 -13.45 -28.37
C HIS A 625 -33.01 -13.22 -26.94
N THR A 626 -34.23 -12.69 -26.82
CA THR A 626 -34.93 -12.40 -25.56
C THR A 626 -34.86 -13.57 -24.56
N GLN A 627 -34.88 -14.82 -25.05
CA GLN A 627 -34.83 -16.03 -24.22
C GLN A 627 -33.45 -16.28 -23.56
N LYS A 628 -32.34 -16.03 -24.26
CA LYS A 628 -30.98 -16.19 -23.70
C LYS A 628 -30.69 -15.13 -22.64
N PHE A 629 -31.04 -13.87 -22.91
CA PHE A 629 -30.95 -12.79 -21.91
C PHE A 629 -31.78 -13.09 -20.67
N THR A 630 -33.05 -13.48 -20.86
CA THR A 630 -33.95 -13.82 -19.73
C THR A 630 -33.40 -14.96 -18.88
N THR A 631 -32.84 -16.02 -19.49
CA THR A 631 -32.26 -17.15 -18.76
C THR A 631 -31.00 -16.75 -17.97
N ALA A 632 -30.10 -16.01 -18.60
CA ALA A 632 -28.85 -15.51 -18.01
C ALA A 632 -29.11 -14.56 -16.82
N VAL A 633 -30.03 -13.61 -17.00
CA VAL A 633 -30.46 -12.63 -15.98
C VAL A 633 -31.15 -13.34 -14.81
N THR A 634 -32.02 -14.31 -15.09
CA THR A 634 -32.70 -15.09 -14.03
C THR A 634 -31.69 -15.88 -13.20
N TYR A 635 -30.68 -16.48 -13.84
CA TYR A 635 -29.63 -17.21 -13.16
C TYR A 635 -28.80 -16.32 -12.21
N ILE A 636 -28.36 -15.14 -12.68
CA ILE A 636 -27.64 -14.19 -11.83
C ILE A 636 -28.51 -13.71 -10.68
N LYS A 637 -29.76 -13.31 -10.97
CA LYS A 637 -30.72 -12.80 -9.98
C LYS A 637 -30.93 -13.80 -8.84
N ALA A 638 -31.13 -15.07 -9.17
CA ALA A 638 -31.33 -16.14 -8.19
C ALA A 638 -30.10 -16.42 -7.33
N GLN A 639 -28.89 -16.19 -7.84
CA GLN A 639 -27.63 -16.57 -7.16
C GLN A 639 -26.95 -15.44 -6.40
N LEU A 640 -27.06 -14.19 -6.87
CA LEU A 640 -26.15 -13.10 -6.47
C LEU A 640 -26.81 -11.80 -6.02
N LEU A 641 -28.10 -11.55 -6.31
CA LEU A 641 -28.71 -10.22 -6.12
C LEU A 641 -28.53 -9.64 -4.71
N ASN A 642 -28.86 -10.42 -3.66
CA ASN A 642 -28.74 -9.97 -2.27
C ASN A 642 -27.27 -9.70 -1.88
N LYS A 643 -26.35 -10.57 -2.31
CA LYS A 643 -24.92 -10.41 -2.04
C LYS A 643 -24.34 -9.18 -2.73
N LEU A 644 -24.82 -8.83 -3.94
CA LEU A 644 -24.41 -7.60 -4.63
C LEU A 644 -24.91 -6.35 -3.90
N HIS A 645 -26.12 -6.37 -3.34
CA HIS A 645 -26.61 -5.26 -2.49
C HIS A 645 -25.77 -5.09 -1.21
N GLU A 646 -25.41 -6.18 -0.55
CA GLU A 646 -24.49 -6.17 0.61
C GLU A 646 -23.12 -5.60 0.22
N THR A 647 -22.59 -6.04 -0.92
CA THR A 647 -21.31 -5.57 -1.48
C THR A 647 -21.29 -4.06 -1.64
N CYS A 648 -22.34 -3.48 -2.26
CA CYS A 648 -22.43 -2.03 -2.48
C CYS A 648 -22.49 -1.23 -1.17
N SER A 649 -23.14 -1.79 -0.14
CA SER A 649 -23.37 -1.15 1.16
C SER A 649 -22.17 -1.25 2.11
N SER A 650 -21.25 -2.18 1.85
CA SER A 650 -20.07 -2.40 2.69
C SER A 650 -19.08 -1.23 2.63
N THR A 651 -18.67 -0.73 3.80
CA THR A 651 -17.60 0.27 3.92
C THR A 651 -16.20 -0.34 3.88
N CYS A 652 -16.10 -1.67 3.98
CA CYS A 652 -14.84 -2.39 4.05
C CYS A 652 -14.32 -2.85 2.68
N LEU A 653 -15.16 -2.80 1.64
CA LEU A 653 -14.77 -3.21 0.29
C LEU A 653 -14.24 -2.03 -0.52
N SER A 654 -13.34 -2.34 -1.44
CA SER A 654 -12.73 -1.36 -2.33
C SER A 654 -13.75 -0.64 -3.23
N PRO A 655 -13.46 0.61 -3.60
CA PRO A 655 -14.32 1.38 -4.49
C PRO A 655 -14.67 0.66 -5.80
N GLY A 656 -13.71 -0.01 -6.46
CA GLY A 656 -13.94 -0.67 -7.74
C GLY A 656 -14.90 -1.86 -7.65
N VAL A 657 -14.76 -2.70 -6.62
CA VAL A 657 -15.69 -3.82 -6.35
C VAL A 657 -17.11 -3.31 -6.17
N ARG A 658 -17.28 -2.23 -5.39
CA ARG A 658 -18.60 -1.63 -5.12
C ARG A 658 -19.20 -0.97 -6.36
N TRP A 659 -18.37 -0.36 -7.21
CA TRP A 659 -18.81 0.23 -8.48
C TRP A 659 -19.30 -0.82 -9.47
N TYR A 660 -18.55 -1.91 -9.69
CA TYR A 660 -19.01 -2.98 -10.58
C TYR A 660 -20.26 -3.67 -10.05
N ALA A 661 -20.39 -3.85 -8.74
CA ALA A 661 -21.62 -4.36 -8.14
C ALA A 661 -22.82 -3.42 -8.40
N SER A 662 -22.64 -2.10 -8.23
CA SER A 662 -23.68 -1.09 -8.49
C SER A 662 -24.06 -1.05 -9.98
N TYR A 663 -23.07 -1.17 -10.85
CA TYR A 663 -23.26 -1.23 -12.29
C TYR A 663 -24.04 -2.48 -12.73
N ILE A 664 -23.72 -3.66 -12.18
CA ILE A 664 -24.49 -4.89 -12.44
C ILE A 664 -25.94 -4.73 -11.96
N LEU A 665 -26.14 -4.16 -10.76
CA LEU A 665 -27.46 -3.91 -10.19
C LEU A 665 -28.34 -2.98 -11.05
N SER A 666 -27.74 -2.05 -11.80
CA SER A 666 -28.47 -1.16 -12.72
C SER A 666 -29.22 -1.90 -13.83
N TYR A 667 -28.78 -3.09 -14.22
CA TYR A 667 -29.48 -3.96 -15.17
C TYR A 667 -30.67 -4.70 -14.55
N PHE A 668 -30.77 -4.71 -13.21
CA PHE A 668 -31.89 -5.27 -12.46
C PHE A 668 -32.86 -4.19 -11.96
N GLY A 669 -32.71 -2.94 -12.43
CA GLY A 669 -33.57 -1.81 -12.04
C GLY A 669 -33.16 -1.15 -10.72
N CYS A 670 -32.05 -1.55 -10.11
CA CYS A 670 -31.53 -0.98 -8.87
C CYS A 670 -30.41 0.02 -9.19
N TYR A 671 -30.64 1.31 -8.93
CA TYR A 671 -29.69 2.37 -9.27
C TYR A 671 -29.18 3.09 -8.03
N GLY A 672 -27.87 3.28 -7.94
CA GLY A 672 -27.23 4.12 -6.93
C GLY A 672 -26.25 3.39 -6.02
N PHE A 673 -25.92 4.04 -4.91
CA PHE A 673 -24.82 3.72 -4.01
C PHE A 673 -25.37 3.67 -2.56
N PRO A 674 -25.86 2.51 -2.12
CA PRO A 674 -26.46 2.37 -0.79
C PRO A 674 -25.44 2.65 0.32
N ASN A 675 -25.92 3.23 1.41
CA ASN A 675 -25.14 3.55 2.59
C ASN A 675 -26.00 3.40 3.86
N GLU A 676 -25.47 2.80 4.92
CA GLU A 676 -26.17 2.66 6.20
C GLU A 676 -26.63 4.00 6.79
N LEU A 677 -25.83 5.07 6.63
CA LEU A 677 -26.23 6.41 7.05
C LEU A 677 -27.43 6.93 6.24
N ALA A 678 -27.48 6.61 4.95
CA ALA A 678 -28.54 7.03 4.06
C ALA A 678 -29.89 6.37 4.41
N LYS A 679 -29.89 5.14 4.95
CA LYS A 679 -31.12 4.49 5.47
C LYS A 679 -31.76 5.27 6.61
N TRP A 680 -30.95 5.92 7.46
CA TRP A 680 -31.47 6.78 8.53
C TRP A 680 -32.00 8.11 8.00
N ILE A 681 -31.26 8.72 7.08
CA ILE A 681 -31.65 9.98 6.43
C ILE A 681 -32.94 9.81 5.64
N GLY A 682 -33.08 8.72 4.87
CA GLY A 682 -34.28 8.46 4.08
C GLY A 682 -35.56 8.35 4.90
N LYS A 683 -35.50 8.04 6.20
CA LYS A 683 -36.69 8.05 7.06
C LYS A 683 -37.28 9.45 7.26
N SER A 684 -36.52 10.52 7.01
CA SER A 684 -37.01 11.90 7.10
C SER A 684 -37.60 12.41 5.79
N LEU A 685 -37.44 11.70 4.68
CA LEU A 685 -38.04 12.08 3.41
C LEU A 685 -39.57 12.06 3.53
N ASN A 686 -40.22 13.13 3.11
CA ASN A 686 -41.67 13.30 3.14
C ASN A 686 -42.31 13.28 4.54
N GLN A 687 -41.53 13.50 5.60
CA GLN A 687 -42.05 13.64 6.96
C GLN A 687 -42.32 15.12 7.28
N GLU A 688 -43.60 15.50 7.40
CA GLU A 688 -44.03 16.88 7.68
C GLU A 688 -43.45 17.44 8.97
N GLU A 689 -43.31 16.61 10.00
CA GLU A 689 -42.82 17.02 11.32
C GLU A 689 -41.37 17.56 11.31
N TYR A 690 -40.58 17.19 10.29
CA TYR A 690 -39.14 17.47 10.22
C TYR A 690 -38.73 18.24 8.96
N ALA A 691 -39.68 18.54 8.06
CA ALA A 691 -39.41 19.24 6.81
C ALA A 691 -39.47 20.76 6.98
N ASP A 692 -38.47 21.45 6.46
CA ASP A 692 -38.39 22.92 6.42
C ASP A 692 -38.67 23.48 5.01
N LEU A 693 -38.79 22.60 4.01
CA LEU A 693 -39.02 22.94 2.61
C LEU A 693 -40.10 22.04 1.97
N ARG A 694 -40.93 22.63 1.11
CA ARG A 694 -41.90 21.94 0.25
C ARG A 694 -41.57 22.20 -1.22
N LEU A 695 -41.31 21.15 -1.98
CA LEU A 695 -41.15 21.24 -3.43
C LEU A 695 -42.51 21.04 -4.08
N ILE A 696 -42.98 22.00 -4.88
CA ILE A 696 -44.29 21.97 -5.55
C ILE A 696 -44.07 21.88 -7.06
N VAL A 697 -44.64 20.87 -7.71
CA VAL A 697 -44.62 20.70 -9.17
C VAL A 697 -45.86 21.35 -9.82
N ALA A 698 -45.84 21.54 -11.14
CA ALA A 698 -46.87 22.31 -11.85
C ALA A 698 -48.29 21.73 -11.79
N ASN A 699 -48.45 20.43 -11.53
CA ASN A 699 -49.76 19.80 -11.32
C ASN A 699 -50.31 20.00 -9.89
N GLY A 700 -49.62 20.76 -9.04
CA GLY A 700 -50.00 21.03 -7.66
C GLY A 700 -49.56 19.98 -6.64
N ALA A 701 -49.00 18.84 -7.08
CA ALA A 701 -48.43 17.86 -6.17
C ALA A 701 -47.18 18.41 -5.48
N SER A 702 -46.90 17.94 -4.26
CA SER A 702 -45.78 18.44 -3.47
C SER A 702 -45.07 17.37 -2.66
N VAL A 703 -43.77 17.55 -2.43
CA VAL A 703 -42.95 16.68 -1.58
C VAL A 703 -42.29 17.50 -0.47
N ASN A 704 -42.41 17.02 0.77
CA ASN A 704 -41.80 17.66 1.92
C ASN A 704 -40.35 17.17 2.09
N VAL A 705 -39.39 18.11 2.16
CA VAL A 705 -37.95 17.83 2.13
C VAL A 705 -37.19 18.71 3.13
N ASN A 706 -35.90 18.40 3.31
CA ASN A 706 -34.97 19.09 4.20
C ASN A 706 -34.00 19.93 3.35
N GLY A 707 -34.06 21.25 3.50
CA GLY A 707 -33.22 22.18 2.75
C GLY A 707 -31.73 21.89 2.91
N VAL A 708 -31.28 21.52 4.10
CA VAL A 708 -29.86 21.17 4.38
C VAL A 708 -29.37 19.94 3.60
N ILE A 709 -30.22 18.94 3.40
CA ILE A 709 -29.86 17.73 2.64
C ILE A 709 -29.74 18.08 1.17
N LEU A 710 -30.71 18.83 0.63
CA LEU A 710 -30.65 19.29 -0.76
C LEU A 710 -29.45 20.20 -1.01
N ALA A 711 -29.12 21.12 -0.10
CA ALA A 711 -27.97 22.02 -0.26
C ALA A 711 -26.64 21.26 -0.42
N VAL A 712 -26.48 20.12 0.27
CA VAL A 712 -25.27 19.30 0.16
C VAL A 712 -25.32 18.34 -1.02
N ARG A 713 -26.47 17.72 -1.28
CA ARG A 713 -26.57 16.53 -2.15
C ARG A 713 -27.16 16.82 -3.51
N CYS A 714 -27.96 17.87 -3.64
CA CYS A 714 -28.64 18.25 -4.87
C CYS A 714 -28.97 19.77 -4.88
N PRO A 715 -27.95 20.64 -4.83
CA PRO A 715 -28.15 22.09 -4.65
C PRO A 715 -28.95 22.72 -5.78
N SER A 716 -28.96 22.12 -6.98
CA SER A 716 -29.73 22.59 -8.14
C SER A 716 -31.25 22.59 -7.94
N LEU A 717 -31.78 21.89 -6.92
CA LEU A 717 -33.20 21.94 -6.55
C LEU A 717 -33.55 23.14 -5.65
N LEU A 718 -32.55 23.90 -5.20
CA LEU A 718 -32.74 25.08 -4.36
C LEU A 718 -32.56 26.37 -5.18
N PRO A 719 -33.38 27.42 -4.93
CA PRO A 719 -33.15 28.76 -5.47
C PRO A 719 -31.79 29.34 -5.02
N CYS A 720 -31.18 30.16 -5.87
CA CYS A 720 -29.89 30.82 -5.58
C CYS A 720 -29.95 31.74 -4.35
N GLU A 721 -31.12 32.34 -4.04
CA GLU A 721 -31.30 33.18 -2.86
C GLU A 721 -31.17 32.40 -1.55
N ILE A 722 -31.53 31.11 -1.55
CA ILE A 722 -31.44 30.25 -0.36
C ILE A 722 -29.98 29.88 -0.05
N LEU A 723 -29.15 29.73 -1.09
CA LEU A 723 -27.72 29.40 -0.97
C LEU A 723 -26.87 30.62 -0.55
N THR A 724 -27.28 31.84 -0.95
CA THR A 724 -26.53 33.10 -0.74
C THR A 724 -26.86 33.84 0.57
N SER A 725 -28.02 33.59 1.18
CA SER A 725 -28.38 34.13 2.52
C SER A 725 -27.43 33.72 3.66
N SER A 726 -26.49 32.80 3.40
CA SER A 726 -25.47 32.33 4.34
C SER A 726 -24.36 33.35 4.67
N LYS A 727 -24.19 34.42 3.87
CA LYS A 727 -23.09 35.38 4.04
C LYS A 727 -23.46 36.66 4.81
N ASN A 728 -24.75 37.01 4.90
CA ASN A 728 -25.20 38.27 5.49
C ASN A 728 -26.31 38.03 6.53
N CYS A 729 -25.95 37.48 7.69
CA CYS A 729 -26.80 37.56 8.88
C CYS A 729 -26.16 38.55 9.84
N GLU A 730 -26.47 39.85 9.66
CA GLU A 730 -26.30 40.81 10.74
C GLU A 730 -27.34 40.51 11.84
N GLU A 731 -26.94 40.74 13.08
CA GLU A 731 -27.72 40.56 14.30
C GLU A 731 -28.99 41.43 14.25
N GLY A 732 -30.07 40.85 13.72
CA GLY A 732 -31.40 41.43 13.70
C GLY A 732 -32.37 40.56 14.51
N THR A 733 -32.81 41.09 15.64
CA THR A 733 -33.79 40.50 16.56
C THR A 733 -35.07 39.97 15.90
N ASP A 734 -35.44 38.76 16.30
CA ASP A 734 -36.79 38.20 16.45
C ASP A 734 -37.82 38.46 15.33
N LYS A 735 -37.92 37.48 14.41
CA LYS A 735 -39.17 37.00 13.78
C LYS A 735 -38.96 35.71 12.96
N TYR A 736 -38.43 34.64 13.56
CA TYR A 736 -38.46 33.30 12.94
C TYR A 736 -39.79 32.60 13.26
N GLY A 737 -40.87 33.04 12.60
CA GLY A 737 -42.12 32.30 12.56
C GLY A 737 -42.03 31.15 11.55
N GLU A 738 -42.01 29.92 12.06
CA GLU A 738 -42.82 28.73 11.69
C GLU A 738 -43.44 28.54 10.28
N THR A 739 -42.98 29.16 9.20
CA THR A 739 -43.53 28.90 7.86
C THR A 739 -42.64 27.97 7.05
N MET A 740 -43.14 26.77 6.77
CA MET A 740 -42.63 25.86 5.75
C MET A 740 -42.40 26.61 4.43
N ARG A 741 -41.17 26.60 3.91
CA ARG A 741 -40.85 27.35 2.69
C ARG A 741 -41.25 26.55 1.46
N GLU A 742 -41.90 27.19 0.51
CA GLU A 742 -42.34 26.54 -0.73
C GLU A 742 -41.43 26.91 -1.91
N VAL A 743 -41.01 25.91 -2.69
CA VAL A 743 -40.24 26.10 -3.93
C VAL A 743 -41.06 25.50 -5.07
N ARG A 744 -41.48 26.35 -6.01
CA ARG A 744 -42.20 25.92 -7.21
C ARG A 744 -41.21 25.51 -8.29
N LEU A 745 -41.29 24.27 -8.73
CA LEU A 745 -40.44 23.70 -9.75
C LEU A 745 -40.98 23.98 -11.16
N SER A 746 -40.11 23.87 -12.16
CA SER A 746 -40.46 24.05 -13.57
C SER A 746 -41.57 23.07 -14.00
N ALA A 747 -42.44 23.51 -14.93
CA ALA A 747 -43.48 22.66 -15.52
C ALA A 747 -42.96 21.41 -16.26
N HIS A 748 -41.66 21.35 -16.56
CA HIS A 748 -41.01 20.18 -17.15
C HIS A 748 -40.58 19.11 -16.13
N VAL A 749 -40.80 19.33 -14.84
CA VAL A 749 -40.47 18.36 -13.79
C VAL A 749 -41.65 17.41 -13.58
N ASP A 750 -41.44 16.15 -13.94
CA ASP A 750 -42.36 15.05 -13.67
C ASP A 750 -42.34 14.68 -12.18
N TYR A 751 -43.52 14.51 -11.57
CA TYR A 751 -43.65 14.27 -10.13
C TYR A 751 -43.04 12.93 -9.71
N GLU A 752 -43.32 11.85 -10.44
CA GLU A 752 -42.81 10.52 -10.09
C GLU A 752 -41.29 10.45 -10.25
N ALA A 753 -40.76 11.07 -11.30
CA ALA A 753 -39.31 11.16 -11.50
C ALA A 753 -38.64 12.03 -10.42
N LEU A 754 -39.30 13.08 -9.92
CA LEU A 754 -38.82 13.89 -8.80
C LEU A 754 -38.77 13.09 -7.50
N VAL A 755 -39.81 12.31 -7.19
CA VAL A 755 -39.84 11.46 -5.98
C VAL A 755 -38.68 10.47 -6.02
N LEU A 756 -38.49 9.77 -7.14
CA LEU A 756 -37.38 8.84 -7.34
C LEU A 756 -36.02 9.54 -7.24
N LEU A 757 -35.86 10.73 -7.82
CA LEU A 757 -34.63 11.51 -7.67
C LEU A 757 -34.34 11.83 -6.19
N LEU A 758 -35.37 12.21 -5.43
CA LEU A 758 -35.24 12.50 -4.00
C LEU A 758 -34.93 11.24 -3.19
N GLU A 759 -35.48 10.08 -3.55
CA GLU A 759 -35.06 8.80 -2.98
C GLU A 759 -33.56 8.58 -3.16
N TYR A 760 -33.01 8.78 -4.36
CA TYR A 760 -31.55 8.70 -4.55
C TYR A 760 -30.79 9.72 -3.71
N VAL A 761 -31.26 10.96 -3.61
CA VAL A 761 -30.61 12.02 -2.84
C VAL A 761 -30.53 11.67 -1.35
N TYR A 762 -31.58 11.05 -0.80
CA TYR A 762 -31.73 10.71 0.61
C TYR A 762 -31.19 9.33 0.99
N LEU A 763 -31.56 8.30 0.24
CA LEU A 763 -31.24 6.89 0.49
C LEU A 763 -29.95 6.45 -0.22
N GLY A 764 -29.45 7.26 -1.16
CA GLY A 764 -28.28 6.93 -1.98
C GLY A 764 -28.58 5.94 -3.12
N CYS A 765 -29.74 5.27 -3.09
CA CYS A 765 -30.16 4.31 -4.10
C CYS A 765 -31.68 4.30 -4.28
N LEU A 766 -32.15 3.81 -5.43
CA LEU A 766 -33.57 3.66 -5.75
C LEU A 766 -33.82 2.43 -6.64
N GLN A 767 -35.09 2.08 -6.80
CA GLN A 767 -35.54 1.11 -7.79
C GLN A 767 -36.41 1.82 -8.84
N ALA A 768 -36.09 1.64 -10.12
CA ALA A 768 -36.83 2.28 -11.22
C ALA A 768 -36.98 1.33 -12.42
N GLU A 769 -38.16 1.40 -13.03
CA GLU A 769 -38.45 0.75 -14.31
C GLU A 769 -37.88 1.55 -15.50
N GLU A 770 -37.68 0.90 -16.64
CA GLU A 770 -37.00 1.48 -17.81
C GLU A 770 -37.70 2.74 -18.34
N ASP A 771 -39.02 2.81 -18.21
CA ASP A 771 -39.84 3.96 -18.63
C ASP A 771 -39.52 5.22 -17.80
N MET A 772 -39.27 5.04 -16.49
CA MET A 772 -38.91 6.11 -15.57
C MET A 772 -37.44 6.54 -15.70
N VAL A 773 -36.55 5.64 -16.11
CA VAL A 773 -35.12 5.92 -16.31
C VAL A 773 -34.90 7.04 -17.34
N LYS A 774 -35.71 7.11 -18.41
CA LYS A 774 -35.60 8.18 -19.42
C LYS A 774 -35.86 9.57 -18.80
N LYS A 775 -36.90 9.69 -17.97
CA LYS A 775 -37.22 10.93 -17.25
C LYS A 775 -36.16 11.28 -16.21
N LEU A 776 -35.67 10.27 -15.48
CA LEU A 776 -34.61 10.42 -14.48
C LEU A 776 -33.29 10.92 -15.07
N LYS A 777 -32.90 10.44 -16.27
CA LYS A 777 -31.68 10.93 -16.97
C LYS A 777 -31.70 12.44 -17.17
N ILE A 778 -32.84 12.99 -17.58
CA ILE A 778 -33.00 14.43 -17.82
C ILE A 778 -32.85 15.20 -16.51
N LEU A 779 -33.53 14.75 -15.44
CA LEU A 779 -33.46 15.40 -14.13
C LEU A 779 -32.07 15.30 -13.50
N ALA A 780 -31.46 14.12 -13.50
CA ALA A 780 -30.12 13.89 -12.96
C ALA A 780 -29.06 14.74 -13.68
N LYS A 781 -29.17 14.88 -15.02
CA LYS A 781 -28.30 15.76 -15.81
C LYS A 781 -28.44 17.22 -15.41
N ARG A 782 -29.67 17.72 -15.24
CA ARG A 782 -29.93 19.09 -14.78
C ARG A 782 -29.47 19.34 -13.34
N CYS A 783 -29.51 18.31 -12.51
CA CYS A 783 -29.05 18.36 -11.12
C CYS A 783 -27.54 18.12 -10.95
N ASN A 784 -26.81 17.92 -12.06
CA ASN A 784 -25.37 17.62 -12.06
C ASN A 784 -24.99 16.40 -11.20
N LEU A 785 -25.84 15.38 -11.15
CA LEU A 785 -25.59 14.16 -10.39
C LEU A 785 -24.82 13.14 -11.23
N GLN A 786 -23.54 13.42 -11.53
CA GLN A 786 -22.75 12.63 -12.49
C GLN A 786 -22.67 11.12 -12.16
N PRO A 787 -22.37 10.69 -10.92
CA PRO A 787 -22.28 9.24 -10.63
C PRO A 787 -23.62 8.51 -10.80
N PHE A 788 -24.73 9.20 -10.52
CA PHE A 788 -26.07 8.67 -10.75
C PHE A 788 -26.38 8.59 -12.24
N LEU A 789 -26.03 9.65 -12.99
CA LEU A 789 -26.20 9.73 -14.42
C LEU A 789 -25.46 8.61 -15.16
N GLN A 790 -24.22 8.32 -14.73
CA GLN A 790 -23.41 7.20 -15.25
C GLN A 790 -24.13 5.86 -15.13
N LEU A 791 -24.72 5.56 -13.96
CA LEU A 791 -25.49 4.33 -13.74
C LEU A 791 -26.78 4.31 -14.58
N LEU A 792 -27.48 5.43 -14.70
CA LEU A 792 -28.70 5.51 -15.53
C LEU A 792 -28.39 5.27 -17.01
N TYR A 793 -27.27 5.78 -17.51
CA TYR A 793 -26.80 5.49 -18.88
C TYR A 793 -26.18 4.10 -19.03
N ARG A 794 -25.99 3.36 -17.93
CA ARG A 794 -25.26 2.09 -17.91
C ARG A 794 -23.90 2.22 -18.59
N GLN A 795 -23.20 3.30 -18.27
CA GLN A 795 -21.80 3.48 -18.66
C GLN A 795 -20.92 2.62 -17.76
N CYS A 796 -19.94 1.94 -18.37
CA CYS A 796 -18.99 1.11 -17.65
C CYS A 796 -18.29 1.96 -16.56
N PRO A 797 -18.03 1.42 -15.36
CA PRO A 797 -17.24 2.10 -14.36
C PRO A 797 -15.86 2.47 -14.91
N GLU A 798 -15.45 3.71 -14.67
CA GLU A 798 -14.12 4.19 -14.99
C GLU A 798 -13.15 3.85 -13.86
N TRP A 799 -11.93 3.46 -14.22
CA TRP A 799 -10.91 3.06 -13.26
C TRP A 799 -10.47 4.26 -12.41
N GLY A 800 -10.38 4.05 -11.09
CA GLY A 800 -9.96 5.10 -10.15
C GLY A 800 -11.06 6.07 -9.70
N THR A 801 -12.26 5.99 -10.27
CA THR A 801 -13.37 6.93 -9.96
C THR A 801 -13.88 6.79 -8.53
N PRO A 802 -13.69 7.74 -7.61
CA PRO A 802 -14.01 7.55 -6.20
C PRO A 802 -15.46 7.07 -5.98
N PHE A 803 -15.64 6.10 -5.06
CA PHE A 803 -16.99 5.60 -4.77
C PHE A 803 -17.83 6.69 -4.08
N PRO A 804 -19.02 7.03 -4.60
CA PRO A 804 -19.84 8.09 -4.03
C PRO A 804 -20.21 7.80 -2.58
N CYS A 805 -19.80 8.68 -1.66
CA CYS A 805 -20.14 8.57 -0.26
C CYS A 805 -21.12 9.67 0.16
N LEU A 806 -21.90 9.41 1.21
CA LEU A 806 -22.75 10.43 1.82
C LEU A 806 -21.91 11.18 2.85
N ASN A 807 -21.49 12.39 2.51
CA ASN A 807 -20.70 13.26 3.38
C ASN A 807 -21.47 14.57 3.64
N LEU A 808 -21.94 14.75 4.88
CA LEU A 808 -22.64 15.96 5.32
C LEU A 808 -21.71 16.93 6.07
N THR A 809 -20.39 16.68 6.09
CA THR A 809 -19.43 17.49 6.86
C THR A 809 -19.39 18.95 6.41
N SER A 810 -19.65 19.23 5.12
CA SER A 810 -19.76 20.61 4.62
C SER A 810 -20.93 21.38 5.23
N ALA A 811 -22.06 20.71 5.47
CA ALA A 811 -23.18 21.28 6.23
C ALA A 811 -22.81 21.52 7.71
N LEU A 812 -21.83 20.79 8.25
CA LEU A 812 -21.33 20.97 9.62
C LEU A 812 -20.28 22.09 9.73
N ASN A 813 -19.48 22.33 8.68
CA ASN A 813 -18.34 23.26 8.72
C ASN A 813 -18.65 24.70 8.25
N SER A 814 -19.77 24.95 7.54
CA SER A 814 -20.00 26.26 6.89
C SER A 814 -21.44 26.82 6.94
N VAL A 815 -22.34 26.26 7.76
CA VAL A 815 -23.76 26.70 7.81
C VAL A 815 -24.20 27.08 9.22
N GLY A 816 -23.36 27.86 9.90
CA GLY A 816 -23.48 28.17 11.33
C GLY A 816 -24.67 29.02 11.79
N SER A 817 -25.46 29.67 10.93
CA SER A 817 -26.47 30.64 11.39
C SER A 817 -27.93 30.38 11.02
N CYS A 818 -28.26 29.77 9.87
CA CYS A 818 -29.68 29.60 9.47
C CYS A 818 -30.27 28.20 9.72
N PHE A 819 -29.43 27.17 9.94
CA PHE A 819 -29.88 25.77 10.02
C PHE A 819 -29.29 25.02 11.24
N SER A 820 -28.61 25.74 12.15
CA SER A 820 -27.78 25.17 13.22
C SER A 820 -28.54 24.68 14.47
N TYR A 821 -29.83 24.96 14.61
CA TYR A 821 -30.57 24.61 15.83
C TYR A 821 -31.14 23.18 15.86
N GLY A 822 -31.32 22.53 14.69
CA GLY A 822 -31.79 21.13 14.62
C GLY A 822 -30.68 20.08 14.69
N MET A 823 -29.42 20.47 14.47
CA MET A 823 -28.31 19.53 14.22
C MET A 823 -27.26 19.47 15.35
N SER A 824 -27.34 20.35 16.34
CA SER A 824 -26.39 20.43 17.47
C SER A 824 -26.39 19.19 18.39
N TYR A 825 -27.44 18.36 18.36
CA TYR A 825 -27.48 17.08 19.07
C TYR A 825 -26.80 15.91 18.32
N TRP A 826 -26.51 16.07 17.02
CA TRP A 826 -25.77 15.04 16.25
C TRP A 826 -24.30 14.95 16.63
N LYS A 827 -23.74 16.03 17.19
CA LYS A 827 -22.36 16.08 17.74
C LYS A 827 -22.15 15.05 18.87
N LEU A 828 -23.18 14.74 19.65
CA LEU A 828 -23.11 13.78 20.75
C LEU A 828 -23.11 12.30 20.29
N LYS A 829 -23.76 11.98 19.17
CA LYS A 829 -23.88 10.57 18.72
C LYS A 829 -22.69 10.11 17.88
N GLN A 830 -22.06 11.00 17.12
CA GLN A 830 -20.81 10.70 16.41
C GLN A 830 -19.63 10.51 17.39
N MET A 831 -19.62 11.26 18.51
CA MET A 831 -18.64 11.10 19.59
C MET A 831 -18.83 9.79 20.38
N ASN A 832 -20.06 9.30 20.56
CA ASN A 832 -20.32 8.02 21.23
C ASN A 832 -19.95 6.78 20.39
N LEU A 833 -19.81 6.90 19.07
CA LEU A 833 -19.24 5.85 18.21
C LEU A 833 -17.70 5.83 18.20
N LEU A 834 -17.05 6.85 18.77
CA LEU A 834 -15.59 7.02 18.78
C LEU A 834 -14.95 7.09 20.17
N GLY A 835 -15.70 6.75 21.24
CA GLY A 835 -15.12 6.60 22.58
C GLY A 835 -14.46 7.87 23.12
N GLY A 836 -15.25 8.82 23.63
CA GLY A 836 -14.71 9.98 24.36
C GLY A 836 -15.77 10.72 25.15
N HIS A 837 -15.53 10.87 26.46
CA HIS A 837 -16.35 11.68 27.38
C HIS A 837 -16.15 13.18 27.11
N ALA A 838 -17.25 13.92 26.94
CA ALA A 838 -17.31 15.34 27.25
C ALA A 838 -18.76 15.75 27.58
N ILE A 839 -18.95 16.23 28.81
CA ILE A 839 -20.17 16.87 29.33
C ILE A 839 -20.06 18.37 29.03
N PHE A 840 -21.08 19.03 28.47
CA PHE A 840 -21.45 20.41 28.85
C PHE A 840 -22.86 20.83 28.37
N VAL A 841 -23.37 21.82 29.10
CA VAL A 841 -24.73 22.35 29.33
C VAL A 841 -25.47 22.88 28.08
N LEU A 842 -26.80 22.64 28.01
CA LEU A 842 -27.74 23.36 27.13
C LEU A 842 -28.89 23.97 27.96
N THR A 843 -29.21 25.24 27.71
CA THR A 843 -30.21 26.06 28.41
C THR A 843 -31.66 25.90 27.87
N ARG A 844 -32.60 26.31 28.73
CA ARG A 844 -34.02 25.94 28.90
C ARG A 844 -35.06 26.07 27.75
N CYS A 845 -34.74 26.40 26.50
CA CYS A 845 -35.79 26.72 25.49
C CYS A 845 -36.11 25.64 24.42
N HIS A 846 -35.41 24.50 24.34
CA HIS A 846 -35.58 23.54 23.24
C HIS A 846 -36.24 22.19 23.62
N ILE A 847 -36.93 22.11 24.76
CA ILE A 847 -37.40 20.84 25.34
C ILE A 847 -38.54 20.15 24.54
N ARG A 848 -39.33 20.86 23.71
CA ARG A 848 -40.51 20.25 23.06
C ARG A 848 -40.22 19.34 21.85
N MET A 849 -39.23 19.65 20.99
CA MET A 849 -38.83 18.78 19.87
C MET A 849 -38.06 17.55 20.39
N PHE A 850 -37.29 17.72 21.47
CA PHE A 850 -36.50 16.66 22.08
C PHE A 850 -37.33 15.62 22.86
N THR A 851 -38.40 16.03 23.55
CA THR A 851 -39.14 15.10 24.42
C THR A 851 -39.87 14.00 23.62
N LYS A 852 -40.39 14.29 22.42
CA LYS A 852 -41.15 13.30 21.62
C LYS A 852 -40.26 12.30 20.88
N LEU A 853 -39.14 12.74 20.29
CA LEU A 853 -38.18 11.84 19.63
C LEU A 853 -37.44 10.97 20.65
N TYR A 854 -37.10 11.55 21.82
CA TYR A 854 -36.45 10.82 22.92
C TYR A 854 -37.39 9.80 23.57
N CYS A 855 -38.69 10.10 23.76
CA CYS A 855 -39.64 9.13 24.30
C CYS A 855 -39.88 7.93 23.36
N SER A 856 -39.92 8.11 22.04
CA SER A 856 -40.10 6.99 21.09
C SER A 856 -38.84 6.11 20.97
N LEU A 857 -37.65 6.73 21.02
CA LEU A 857 -36.37 6.01 20.92
C LEU A 857 -35.95 5.36 22.25
N ALA A 858 -36.21 6.03 23.39
CA ALA A 858 -35.97 5.46 24.72
C ALA A 858 -36.91 4.28 24.97
N VAL A 859 -38.19 4.33 24.58
CA VAL A 859 -39.10 3.19 24.75
C VAL A 859 -38.65 1.97 23.92
N ASN A 860 -38.09 2.16 22.73
CA ASN A 860 -37.58 1.04 21.92
C ASN A 860 -36.21 0.51 22.38
N ILE A 861 -35.31 1.39 22.83
CA ILE A 861 -33.99 0.98 23.35
C ILE A 861 -34.12 0.34 24.74
N TYR A 862 -34.98 0.88 25.62
CA TYR A 862 -35.22 0.32 26.95
C TYR A 862 -35.96 -1.02 26.88
N LYS A 863 -36.86 -1.22 25.90
CA LYS A 863 -37.58 -2.49 25.72
C LYS A 863 -36.72 -3.61 25.11
N VAL A 864 -35.66 -3.26 24.36
CA VAL A 864 -34.67 -4.22 23.82
C VAL A 864 -33.55 -4.50 24.82
N TYR A 865 -33.10 -3.50 25.59
CA TYR A 865 -32.09 -3.69 26.63
C TYR A 865 -32.64 -4.31 27.93
N SER A 866 -33.85 -3.95 28.40
CA SER A 866 -34.38 -4.49 29.65
C SER A 866 -34.67 -5.99 29.58
N ASP A 867 -34.97 -6.54 28.39
CA ASP A 867 -35.31 -7.96 28.23
C ASP A 867 -34.05 -8.87 28.15
N GLN A 868 -32.91 -8.32 27.73
CA GLN A 868 -31.61 -9.01 27.76
C GLN A 868 -30.85 -8.82 29.07
N GLU A 869 -30.97 -7.68 29.74
CA GLU A 869 -30.31 -7.43 31.02
C GLU A 869 -31.07 -8.00 32.22
N CYS A 870 -32.41 -8.03 32.25
CA CYS A 870 -33.12 -8.72 33.35
C CYS A 870 -32.84 -10.24 33.37
N LYS A 871 -32.71 -10.89 32.21
CA LYS A 871 -32.38 -12.34 32.16
C LYS A 871 -30.93 -12.62 32.59
N ARG A 872 -29.98 -11.72 32.32
CA ARG A 872 -28.58 -11.89 32.74
C ARG A 872 -28.37 -11.51 34.21
N VAL A 873 -29.06 -10.49 34.73
CA VAL A 873 -28.94 -10.05 36.12
C VAL A 873 -29.65 -11.02 37.07
N ILE A 874 -30.83 -11.54 36.73
CA ILE A 874 -31.51 -12.54 37.58
C ILE A 874 -30.71 -13.85 37.67
N HIS A 875 -30.03 -14.26 36.60
CA HIS A 875 -29.23 -15.49 36.60
C HIS A 875 -27.87 -15.36 37.32
N LYS A 876 -27.34 -14.13 37.44
CA LYS A 876 -26.06 -13.84 38.11
C LYS A 876 -26.24 -13.47 39.59
N SER A 877 -27.34 -12.80 39.94
CA SER A 877 -27.71 -12.49 41.33
C SER A 877 -28.15 -13.72 42.13
N SER A 878 -28.73 -14.73 41.47
CA SER A 878 -29.10 -16.01 42.11
C SER A 878 -27.90 -16.89 42.48
N ARG A 879 -26.74 -16.72 41.81
CA ARG A 879 -25.50 -17.49 42.10
C ARG A 879 -24.60 -16.83 43.14
N LEU A 880 -24.70 -15.51 43.33
CA LEU A 880 -23.90 -14.76 44.31
C LEU A 880 -24.55 -14.69 45.71
N LEU A 881 -25.86 -14.95 45.83
CA LEU A 881 -26.57 -15.02 47.12
C LEU A 881 -26.52 -16.41 47.79
N LEU A 882 -25.98 -17.45 47.14
CA LEU A 882 -25.83 -18.80 47.71
C LEU A 882 -24.38 -19.15 48.12
N ALA A 883 -23.40 -18.29 47.83
CA ALA A 883 -21.99 -18.52 48.17
C ALA A 883 -21.50 -17.71 49.40
N GLY A 884 -22.42 -17.05 50.12
CA GLY A 884 -22.14 -16.24 51.32
C GLY A 884 -22.75 -16.76 52.61
N LYS A 885 -23.16 -18.03 52.66
CA LYS A 885 -23.53 -18.76 53.88
C LYS A 885 -22.92 -20.16 53.84
N HIS A 886 -21.66 -20.26 54.24
CA HIS A 886 -21.12 -21.27 55.16
C HIS A 886 -19.64 -21.01 55.41
#